data_AF-A0A3G8GQA2-F1
#
_entry.id   AF-A0A3G8GQA2-F1
#
_cell.length_a   1.000
_cell.length_b   1.000
_cell.length_c   1.000
_cell.angle_alpha   90.00
_cell.angle_beta   90.00
_cell.angle_gamma   90.00
#
_symmetry.space_group_name_H-M   'P 1'
#
loop_
_entity.id
_entity.type
_entity.pdbx_description
1 polymer ?
#
loop_
_entity_poly.entity_id
_entity_poly.type
_entity_poly.pdbx_seq_one_letter_code
_entity_poly.pdbx_strand_id
1 'polypeptide(L)'
;MNLHLTSAFSEFGAQPVPLSARDVSTGQLSPIDANRLKETLRGSPYRSAVVLGHLSKPCSDQADIHRPLEAFAAGTLPADWLVDNWRGQVDAFVRAYDQHDTLWVLGSQFLSDLADPRPLLAALKRVCLARSGTVMFVHENVPGRFRHWSREAFSNFLAAGGFPLQAGDDGWMTATLTLHDYAAYLEDGGWDRRLATADWLLLTTEDAGLGPAGGIGTYVRNIKLLDPRAAVLMCDARAEPIDLDRRTLAPRSLADVSFEDFHLGHDSLEVLRNALYLLPNVSLVEAQDYQSILFRIVQAKRTGMLPSWLHLRIFMHGAIDYLKYGFRDEGAINYSPFEASLAIRDSYVFKHADSCYAPSRYLGQHLMQEEYGYEVANQTIVRLPFDLSLLPDDRPVDYGAIRRIAFVGKYLQLKGWADFVQAMGLLSTGQVQEVISLAPGVPSGEDVATLSGVANYSWTHLSHQQLLEYISQHLEDTLFIVPSRGESFSYVVLEQLLLGARLVAYNTGGVIEVVDDPDYVSRFFCDPTPQALARRIEDVLRLSPKEHQVQASQARGRLRQRQREVNEWWGRNGASPPSPEWPRFVELPSPAVTVVAFADNRTLDQLDDFVLSVRRSRLKPTRVILVGRRSDELAAAALEAWALDEKNSDLEIKLHLHTTDSTGPRDICLQQIQTEFAFFLDDGAILLPRTLEDGWNALATDPKLLAATGFALNAVESACFPRSGGVPTESKTRKPLGIPEARALALREDQYMAASAMVRTAAWKDSGGWDDLDANTWDGTATYTRLAWRKQRFSLVPQPGHLVPTPRGDGEETASFLKRRRLVHSLDGLSPLDANILLSLATHIESSPLPPVEAPVAVSPPEAPEAISEPRQTEHFVYLLLRQARTRSKRFIGAMRRRLR
;
A
#
# COMPACT_ATOMS: atom_id res chain seq x y z
N MET A 1 -11.46 -12.97 17.89
CA MET A 1 -11.00 -13.86 16.80
C MET A 1 -9.48 -13.72 16.62
N ASN A 2 -8.77 -14.83 16.41
CA ASN A 2 -7.30 -14.85 16.40
C ASN A 2 -6.73 -14.82 14.98
N LEU A 3 -7.15 -13.88 14.13
CA LEU A 3 -6.64 -13.76 12.75
C LEU A 3 -5.14 -13.45 12.67
N HIS A 4 -4.53 -12.94 13.74
CA HIS A 4 -3.08 -12.87 13.79
C HIS A 4 -2.46 -14.24 13.49
N LEU A 5 -3.12 -15.36 13.85
CA LEU A 5 -2.71 -16.74 13.51
C LEU A 5 -2.78 -17.05 12.01
N THR A 6 -3.36 -16.20 11.16
CA THR A 6 -3.31 -16.35 9.70
C THR A 6 -2.21 -15.50 9.06
N SER A 7 -1.52 -14.68 9.85
CA SER A 7 -0.41 -13.86 9.38
C SER A 7 0.87 -14.69 9.19
N ALA A 8 1.64 -14.34 8.16
CA ALA A 8 2.99 -14.88 7.99
C ALA A 8 3.90 -14.53 9.18
N PHE A 9 3.67 -13.40 9.85
CA PHE A 9 4.46 -12.97 11.01
C PHE A 9 4.24 -13.81 12.26
N SER A 10 3.06 -14.42 12.41
CA SER A 10 2.79 -15.36 13.50
C SER A 10 3.13 -16.80 13.12
N GLU A 11 3.78 -17.01 11.97
CA GLU A 11 4.07 -18.32 11.40
C GLU A 11 2.82 -19.18 11.23
N PHE A 12 1.69 -18.52 10.98
CA PHE A 12 0.39 -19.16 10.90
C PHE A 12 0.02 -19.96 12.18
N GLY A 13 0.46 -19.46 13.34
CA GLY A 13 0.31 -20.14 14.63
C GLY A 13 1.18 -21.39 14.81
N ALA A 14 2.06 -21.69 13.86
CA ALA A 14 2.99 -22.82 13.90
C ALA A 14 4.25 -22.50 14.71
N GLN A 15 5.02 -23.53 15.02
CA GLN A 15 6.41 -23.35 15.44
C GLN A 15 7.28 -23.11 14.19
N PRO A 16 8.00 -21.97 14.08
CA PRO A 16 8.90 -21.75 12.96
C PRO A 16 10.07 -22.73 12.99
N VAL A 17 10.51 -23.15 11.81
CA VAL A 17 11.83 -23.75 11.65
C VAL A 17 12.84 -22.60 11.51
N PRO A 18 13.80 -22.45 12.44
CA PRO A 18 14.78 -21.36 12.38
C PRO A 18 15.70 -21.55 11.17
N LEU A 19 16.25 -20.45 10.66
CA LEU A 19 17.19 -20.50 9.54
C LEU A 19 18.35 -21.45 9.85
N SER A 20 18.83 -21.49 11.10
CA SER A 20 19.95 -22.33 11.55
C SER A 20 19.65 -23.84 11.57
N ALA A 21 18.39 -24.28 11.54
CA ALA A 21 18.05 -25.70 11.60
C ALA A 21 18.64 -26.50 10.42
N ARG A 22 18.90 -27.80 10.62
CA ARG A 22 19.22 -28.74 9.53
C ARG A 22 17.97 -29.02 8.70
N ASP A 23 18.16 -29.37 7.43
CA ASP A 23 17.03 -29.79 6.60
C ASP A 23 16.42 -31.08 7.13
N VAL A 24 15.09 -31.09 7.19
CA VAL A 24 14.32 -32.25 7.63
C VAL A 24 14.52 -33.35 6.60
N SER A 25 15.07 -34.50 7.01
CA SER A 25 15.26 -35.63 6.10
C SER A 25 13.91 -36.14 5.62
N THR A 26 13.78 -36.38 4.31
CA THR A 26 12.60 -36.98 3.66
C THR A 26 12.24 -38.39 4.17
N GLY A 27 13.01 -38.97 5.09
CA GLY A 27 12.76 -40.29 5.68
C GLY A 27 11.70 -40.34 6.79
N GLN A 28 11.15 -39.21 7.24
CA GLN A 28 10.13 -39.14 8.30
C GLN A 28 8.76 -38.70 7.76
N LEU A 29 8.31 -39.25 6.63
CA LEU A 29 6.96 -38.96 6.13
C LEU A 29 5.92 -39.76 6.94
N SER A 30 4.84 -39.10 7.37
CA SER A 30 3.65 -39.76 7.90
C SER A 30 2.55 -39.63 6.85
N PRO A 31 2.47 -40.57 5.90
CA PRO A 31 1.67 -40.36 4.71
C PRO A 31 0.16 -40.49 4.99
N ILE A 32 -0.64 -39.76 4.20
CA ILE A 32 -2.10 -39.85 4.15
C ILE A 32 -2.51 -41.29 3.77
N ASP A 33 -3.38 -41.91 4.58
CA ASP A 33 -3.85 -43.28 4.34
C ASP A 33 -4.72 -43.38 3.09
N ALA A 34 -4.16 -43.98 2.03
CA ALA A 34 -4.84 -44.16 0.75
C ALA A 34 -6.08 -45.07 0.82
N ASN A 35 -6.11 -46.05 1.74
CA ASN A 35 -7.28 -46.94 1.87
C ASN A 35 -8.44 -46.20 2.52
N ARG A 36 -8.16 -45.46 3.59
CA ARG A 36 -9.16 -44.62 4.24
C ARG A 36 -9.72 -43.57 3.29
N LEU A 37 -8.87 -42.91 2.49
CA LEU A 37 -9.33 -41.96 1.47
C LEU A 37 -10.32 -42.61 0.48
N LYS A 38 -10.05 -43.85 0.04
CA LYS A 38 -10.95 -44.59 -0.84
C LYS A 38 -12.29 -44.90 -0.17
N GLU A 39 -12.27 -45.29 1.09
CA GLU A 39 -13.49 -45.54 1.87
C GLU A 39 -14.29 -44.24 2.02
N THR A 40 -13.64 -43.12 2.33
CA THR A 40 -14.27 -41.80 2.37
C THR A 40 -14.91 -41.44 1.04
N LEU A 41 -14.20 -41.60 -0.09
CA LEU A 41 -14.75 -41.32 -1.41
C LEU A 41 -16.00 -42.17 -1.72
N ARG A 42 -15.94 -43.48 -1.47
CA ARG A 42 -17.08 -44.41 -1.68
C ARG A 42 -18.31 -44.05 -0.84
N GLY A 43 -18.09 -43.48 0.35
CA GLY A 43 -19.16 -43.04 1.26
C GLY A 43 -19.62 -41.60 1.04
N SER A 44 -19.02 -40.87 0.09
CA SER A 44 -19.25 -39.44 -0.13
C SER A 44 -19.95 -39.17 -1.48
N PRO A 45 -20.52 -37.98 -1.70
CA PRO A 45 -21.05 -37.60 -3.01
C PRO A 45 -19.96 -37.27 -4.05
N TYR A 46 -18.67 -37.27 -3.66
CA TYR A 46 -17.55 -36.92 -4.53
C TYR A 46 -17.13 -38.09 -5.40
N ARG A 47 -16.93 -37.84 -6.69
CA ARG A 47 -16.48 -38.86 -7.65
C ARG A 47 -14.97 -38.87 -7.82
N SER A 48 -14.31 -37.74 -7.57
CA SER A 48 -12.86 -37.61 -7.68
C SER A 48 -12.26 -36.95 -6.43
N ALA A 49 -10.96 -37.17 -6.21
CA ALA A 49 -10.19 -36.43 -5.22
C ALA A 49 -8.92 -35.83 -5.82
N VAL A 50 -8.56 -34.63 -5.37
CA VAL A 50 -7.25 -34.04 -5.60
C VAL A 50 -6.48 -34.06 -4.29
N VAL A 51 -5.33 -34.75 -4.27
CA VAL A 51 -4.53 -34.95 -3.06
C VAL A 51 -3.25 -34.13 -3.15
N LEU A 52 -3.08 -33.22 -2.18
CA LEU A 52 -1.87 -32.43 -1.97
C LEU A 52 -1.20 -32.90 -0.67
N GLY A 53 -0.31 -33.89 -0.81
CA GLY A 53 0.38 -34.57 0.28
C GLY A 53 0.95 -35.92 -0.15
N HIS A 54 1.69 -36.57 0.75
CA HIS A 54 2.25 -37.90 0.51
C HIS A 54 1.21 -38.98 0.83
N LEU A 55 0.94 -39.90 -0.10
CA LEU A 55 0.06 -41.05 0.14
C LEU A 55 0.83 -42.27 0.64
N SER A 56 0.18 -43.09 1.46
CA SER A 56 0.82 -44.25 2.10
C SER A 56 1.22 -45.33 1.09
N LYS A 57 0.53 -45.38 -0.06
CA LYS A 57 0.82 -46.24 -1.20
C LYS A 57 0.44 -45.52 -2.50
N PRO A 58 1.15 -45.75 -3.61
CA PRO A 58 0.72 -45.30 -4.93
C PRO A 58 -0.70 -45.84 -5.24
N CYS A 59 -1.60 -44.98 -5.70
CA CYS A 59 -2.89 -45.41 -6.24
C CYS A 59 -2.75 -45.62 -7.75
N SER A 60 -2.13 -46.72 -8.17
CA SER A 60 -1.90 -47.05 -9.58
C SER A 60 -3.18 -47.44 -10.35
N ASP A 61 -4.27 -47.76 -9.64
CA ASP A 61 -5.38 -48.53 -10.22
C ASP A 61 -6.67 -47.74 -10.46
N GLN A 62 -6.70 -46.40 -10.28
CA GLN A 62 -7.97 -45.64 -10.33
C GLN A 62 -7.86 -44.28 -11.02
N ALA A 63 -8.79 -44.02 -11.95
CA ALA A 63 -8.87 -42.80 -12.77
C ALA A 63 -9.29 -41.53 -11.99
N ASP A 64 -9.66 -41.67 -10.72
CA ASP A 64 -10.42 -40.65 -9.98
C ASP A 64 -9.62 -39.96 -8.85
N ILE A 65 -8.35 -40.33 -8.61
CA ILE A 65 -7.47 -39.64 -7.65
C ILE A 65 -6.34 -38.93 -8.41
N HIS A 66 -6.36 -37.60 -8.40
CA HIS A 66 -5.38 -36.76 -9.08
C HIS A 66 -4.26 -36.32 -8.13
N ARG A 67 -3.01 -36.49 -8.57
CA ARG A 67 -1.79 -36.03 -7.86
C ARG A 67 -1.01 -35.07 -8.74
N PRO A 68 -1.55 -33.87 -8.97
CA PRO A 68 -1.08 -32.99 -10.04
C PRO A 68 0.35 -32.52 -9.84
N LEU A 69 0.83 -32.42 -8.59
CA LEU A 69 2.20 -31.99 -8.29
C LEU A 69 3.27 -33.04 -8.62
N GLU A 70 2.92 -34.33 -8.70
CA GLU A 70 3.87 -35.40 -9.05
C GLU A 70 4.17 -35.45 -10.56
N ALA A 71 3.31 -34.84 -11.38
CA ALA A 71 3.49 -34.74 -12.83
C ALA A 71 4.49 -33.65 -13.24
N PHE A 72 4.88 -32.75 -12.33
CA PHE A 72 5.88 -31.71 -12.60
C PHE A 72 7.28 -32.29 -12.40
N ALA A 73 8.03 -32.41 -13.50
CA ALA A 73 9.31 -33.11 -13.57
C ALA A 73 10.41 -32.53 -12.67
N ALA A 74 11.38 -33.39 -12.32
CA ALA A 74 12.62 -32.98 -11.67
C ALA A 74 13.49 -32.14 -12.63
N GLY A 75 13.93 -30.95 -12.19
CA GLY A 75 14.85 -30.06 -12.93
C GLY A 75 14.31 -28.66 -13.29
N THR A 76 13.08 -28.32 -12.89
CA THR A 76 12.40 -27.02 -13.11
C THR A 76 11.94 -26.39 -11.79
N LEU A 77 11.22 -25.25 -11.81
CA LEU A 77 10.63 -24.62 -10.60
C LEU A 77 10.05 -25.68 -9.64
N PRO A 78 10.19 -25.52 -8.31
CA PRO A 78 9.57 -26.43 -7.36
C PRO A 78 8.09 -26.62 -7.69
N ALA A 79 7.59 -27.86 -7.74
CA ALA A 79 6.18 -28.12 -8.06
C ALA A 79 5.24 -27.35 -7.12
N ASP A 80 5.65 -27.20 -5.86
CA ASP A 80 4.95 -26.40 -4.85
C ASP A 80 4.84 -24.91 -5.19
N TRP A 81 5.71 -24.37 -6.06
CA TRP A 81 5.64 -22.98 -6.50
C TRP A 81 4.29 -22.65 -7.12
N LEU A 82 3.69 -23.57 -7.89
CA LEU A 82 2.40 -23.38 -8.56
C LEU A 82 1.24 -23.09 -7.62
N VAL A 83 1.37 -23.47 -6.36
CA VAL A 83 0.35 -23.37 -5.30
C VAL A 83 0.79 -22.46 -4.15
N ASP A 84 2.01 -21.91 -4.23
CA ASP A 84 2.69 -21.14 -3.19
C ASP A 84 3.21 -19.81 -3.72
N ASN A 85 2.36 -19.12 -4.48
CA ASN A 85 2.63 -17.79 -4.99
C ASN A 85 1.34 -16.97 -5.02
N TRP A 86 1.50 -15.65 -4.88
CA TRP A 86 0.36 -14.74 -4.98
C TRP A 86 0.09 -14.27 -6.42
N ARG A 87 0.84 -14.68 -7.45
CA ARG A 87 0.72 -14.16 -8.83
C ARG A 87 -0.60 -14.54 -9.52
N GLY A 88 -1.34 -15.49 -8.96
CA GLY A 88 -2.63 -15.97 -9.48
C GLY A 88 -2.56 -17.32 -10.19
N GLN A 89 -1.37 -17.94 -10.31
CA GLN A 89 -1.23 -19.30 -10.85
C GLN A 89 -1.99 -20.33 -9.99
N VAL A 90 -2.12 -20.07 -8.69
CA VAL A 90 -2.83 -20.94 -7.75
C VAL A 90 -4.33 -21.01 -8.07
N ASP A 91 -4.95 -19.90 -8.46
CA ASP A 91 -6.34 -19.89 -8.91
C ASP A 91 -6.53 -20.68 -10.20
N ALA A 92 -5.60 -20.52 -11.16
CA ALA A 92 -5.62 -21.30 -12.41
C ALA A 92 -5.50 -22.80 -12.12
N PHE A 93 -4.61 -23.16 -11.20
CA PHE A 93 -4.41 -24.52 -10.74
C PHE A 93 -5.66 -25.11 -10.09
N VAL A 94 -6.21 -24.45 -9.06
CA VAL A 94 -7.39 -24.96 -8.37
C VAL A 94 -8.55 -25.13 -9.34
N ARG A 95 -8.78 -24.15 -10.23
CA ARG A 95 -9.88 -24.23 -11.22
C ARG A 95 -9.68 -25.30 -12.29
N ALA A 96 -8.44 -25.62 -12.66
CA ALA A 96 -8.17 -26.67 -13.64
C ALA A 96 -8.53 -28.07 -13.12
N TYR A 97 -8.49 -28.26 -11.80
CA TYR A 97 -8.76 -29.55 -11.16
C TYR A 97 -10.08 -29.58 -10.38
N ASP A 98 -10.70 -28.44 -10.08
CA ASP A 98 -11.99 -28.41 -9.38
C ASP A 98 -13.15 -28.68 -10.34
N GLN A 99 -13.73 -29.86 -10.21
CA GLN A 99 -15.02 -30.21 -10.78
C GLN A 99 -16.10 -30.19 -9.69
N HIS A 100 -17.38 -30.14 -10.08
CA HIS A 100 -18.50 -30.04 -9.13
C HIS A 100 -18.50 -31.15 -8.05
N ASP A 101 -17.93 -32.31 -8.37
CA ASP A 101 -17.84 -33.53 -7.55
C ASP A 101 -16.40 -33.87 -7.12
N THR A 102 -15.49 -32.90 -7.09
CA THR A 102 -14.11 -33.06 -6.59
C THR A 102 -14.02 -32.82 -5.08
N LEU A 103 -13.36 -33.73 -4.37
CA LEU A 103 -12.92 -33.60 -2.98
C LEU A 103 -11.44 -33.17 -2.91
N TRP A 104 -11.15 -32.05 -2.25
CA TRP A 104 -9.77 -31.64 -2.00
C TRP A 104 -9.24 -32.23 -0.70
N VAL A 105 -8.05 -32.82 -0.74
CA VAL A 105 -7.40 -33.44 0.43
C VAL A 105 -6.02 -32.86 0.63
N LEU A 106 -5.79 -32.19 1.76
CA LEU A 106 -4.54 -31.49 2.06
C LEU A 106 -3.90 -32.03 3.35
N GLY A 107 -2.63 -32.42 3.25
CA GLY A 107 -1.81 -32.78 4.40
C GLY A 107 -1.22 -31.56 5.10
N SER A 108 -1.14 -31.57 6.44
CA SER A 108 -0.51 -30.47 7.19
C SER A 108 0.99 -30.40 6.95
N GLN A 109 1.65 -31.51 6.61
CA GLN A 109 3.07 -31.49 6.24
C GLN A 109 3.25 -30.70 4.93
N PHE A 110 2.43 -30.99 3.92
CA PHE A 110 2.45 -30.27 2.65
C PHE A 110 2.21 -28.76 2.85
N LEU A 111 1.22 -28.37 3.65
CA LEU A 111 0.98 -26.96 3.96
C LEU A 111 2.13 -26.32 4.76
N SER A 112 2.84 -27.11 5.57
CA SER A 112 4.04 -26.67 6.30
C SER A 112 5.26 -26.49 5.39
N ASP A 113 5.24 -27.11 4.21
CA ASP A 113 6.25 -26.96 3.17
C ASP A 113 6.01 -25.75 2.27
N LEU A 114 4.83 -25.13 2.30
CA LEU A 114 4.54 -23.89 1.59
C LEU A 114 5.08 -22.70 2.37
N ALA A 115 5.68 -21.72 1.70
CA ALA A 115 6.14 -20.48 2.29
C ALA A 115 4.98 -19.59 2.73
N ASP A 116 3.90 -19.55 1.96
CA ASP A 116 2.63 -18.93 2.31
C ASP A 116 1.48 -19.85 1.87
N PRO A 117 0.77 -20.55 2.80
CA PRO A 117 -0.34 -21.43 2.44
C PRO A 117 -1.62 -20.67 2.05
N ARG A 118 -1.72 -19.36 2.28
CA ARG A 118 -2.95 -18.59 2.07
C ARG A 118 -3.42 -18.51 0.62
N PRO A 119 -2.58 -18.33 -0.42
CA PRO A 119 -3.02 -18.35 -1.82
C PRO A 119 -3.85 -19.59 -2.16
N LEU A 120 -3.35 -20.77 -1.78
CA LEU A 120 -4.04 -22.05 -2.01
C LEU A 120 -5.35 -22.13 -1.24
N LEU A 121 -5.30 -21.81 0.06
CA LEU A 121 -6.50 -21.86 0.91
C LEU A 121 -7.55 -20.82 0.49
N ALA A 122 -7.14 -19.64 0.01
CA ALA A 122 -8.03 -18.62 -0.53
C ALA A 122 -8.71 -19.09 -1.82
N ALA A 123 -7.96 -19.68 -2.74
CA ALA A 123 -8.48 -20.22 -3.99
C ALA A 123 -9.48 -21.37 -3.74
N LEU A 124 -9.14 -22.30 -2.84
CA LEU A 124 -10.04 -23.37 -2.40
C LEU A 124 -11.29 -22.81 -1.73
N LYS A 125 -11.14 -21.86 -0.80
CA LYS A 125 -12.27 -21.22 -0.13
C LYS A 125 -13.22 -20.59 -1.13
N ARG A 126 -12.70 -19.82 -2.09
CA ARG A 126 -13.49 -19.15 -3.14
C ARG A 126 -14.32 -20.16 -3.94
N VAL A 127 -13.68 -21.24 -4.40
CA VAL A 127 -14.33 -22.26 -5.22
C VAL A 127 -15.34 -23.07 -4.40
N CYS A 128 -15.02 -23.47 -3.17
CA CYS A 128 -15.94 -24.18 -2.30
C CYS A 128 -17.14 -23.30 -1.90
N LEU A 129 -16.96 -22.02 -1.57
CA LEU A 129 -18.08 -21.12 -1.27
C LEU A 129 -19.01 -20.92 -2.46
N ALA A 130 -18.50 -20.98 -3.68
CA ALA A 130 -19.31 -20.86 -4.89
C ALA A 130 -20.20 -22.09 -5.16
N ARG A 131 -19.79 -23.30 -4.73
CA ARG A 131 -20.52 -24.56 -4.97
C ARG A 131 -21.00 -25.30 -3.73
N SER A 132 -20.84 -24.72 -2.54
CA SER A 132 -21.03 -25.40 -1.24
C SER A 132 -20.18 -26.68 -1.11
N GLY A 133 -18.89 -26.57 -1.38
CA GLY A 133 -17.93 -27.68 -1.43
C GLY A 133 -17.30 -28.03 -0.08
N THR A 134 -16.69 -29.22 -0.02
CA THR A 134 -15.96 -29.72 1.15
C THR A 134 -14.48 -29.86 0.85
N VAL A 135 -13.65 -29.46 1.82
CA VAL A 135 -12.21 -29.70 1.85
C VAL A 135 -11.90 -30.60 3.03
N MET A 136 -11.00 -31.55 2.82
CA MET A 136 -10.53 -32.46 3.86
C MET A 136 -9.07 -32.14 4.18
N PHE A 137 -8.79 -32.03 5.48
CA PHE A 137 -7.45 -31.78 6.00
C PHE A 137 -7.00 -32.99 6.82
N VAL A 138 -5.72 -33.34 6.71
CA VAL A 138 -5.11 -34.43 7.47
C VAL A 138 -3.93 -33.87 8.25
N HIS A 139 -4.01 -33.92 9.58
CA HIS A 139 -2.87 -33.55 10.42
C HIS A 139 -1.86 -34.70 10.44
N GLU A 140 -0.68 -34.41 9.88
CA GLU A 140 0.50 -35.24 9.90
C GLU A 140 1.42 -34.66 10.99
N ASN A 141 1.74 -35.44 12.02
CA ASN A 141 2.61 -35.00 13.12
C ASN A 141 4.10 -34.99 12.70
N VAL A 142 4.39 -34.29 11.61
CA VAL A 142 5.70 -34.22 10.95
C VAL A 142 6.02 -32.76 10.67
N PRO A 143 7.25 -32.30 10.91
CA PRO A 143 7.66 -30.94 10.53
C PRO A 143 7.78 -30.80 9.01
N GLY A 144 7.39 -29.64 8.47
CA GLY A 144 7.68 -29.25 7.10
C GLY A 144 8.96 -28.44 6.97
N ARG A 145 9.22 -27.90 5.77
CA ARG A 145 10.40 -27.09 5.43
C ARG A 145 10.45 -25.77 6.19
N PHE A 146 9.30 -25.14 6.41
CA PHE A 146 9.21 -23.80 7.00
C PHE A 146 8.73 -23.80 8.45
N ARG A 147 7.86 -24.75 8.79
CA ARG A 147 7.15 -24.72 10.07
C ARG A 147 6.71 -26.12 10.51
N HIS A 148 6.26 -26.23 11.77
CA HIS A 148 5.63 -27.43 12.31
C HIS A 148 4.38 -27.05 13.12
N TRP A 149 3.25 -27.68 12.79
CA TRP A 149 2.03 -27.53 13.56
C TRP A 149 1.77 -28.73 14.46
N SER A 150 1.40 -28.44 15.72
CA SER A 150 0.61 -29.39 16.51
C SER A 150 -0.80 -29.51 15.94
N ARG A 151 -1.51 -30.60 16.28
CA ARG A 151 -2.91 -30.79 15.83
C ARG A 151 -3.80 -29.62 16.18
N GLU A 152 -3.65 -29.11 17.41
CA GLU A 152 -4.41 -27.95 17.91
C GLU A 152 -4.06 -26.67 17.15
N ALA A 153 -2.77 -26.38 16.95
CA ALA A 153 -2.33 -25.19 16.23
C ALA A 153 -2.81 -25.22 14.76
N PHE A 154 -2.75 -26.37 14.10
CA PHE A 154 -3.25 -26.55 12.74
C PHE A 154 -4.76 -26.33 12.66
N SER A 155 -5.52 -26.93 13.58
CA SER A 155 -6.97 -26.73 13.67
C SER A 155 -7.32 -25.26 13.92
N ASN A 156 -6.61 -24.59 14.83
CA ASN A 156 -6.82 -23.19 15.14
C ASN A 156 -6.49 -22.28 13.96
N PHE A 157 -5.43 -22.57 13.20
CA PHE A 157 -5.08 -21.84 11.98
C PHE A 157 -6.19 -21.92 10.92
N LEU A 158 -6.67 -23.13 10.62
CA LEU A 158 -7.74 -23.35 9.64
C LEU A 158 -9.07 -22.72 10.10
N ALA A 159 -9.43 -22.88 11.38
CA ALA A 159 -10.62 -22.26 11.95
C ALA A 159 -10.51 -20.72 11.96
N ALA A 160 -9.34 -20.17 12.29
CA ALA A 160 -9.07 -18.74 12.17
C ALA A 160 -9.11 -18.24 10.72
N GLY A 161 -8.88 -19.12 9.73
CA GLY A 161 -9.11 -18.85 8.32
C GLY A 161 -10.57 -18.94 7.88
N GLY A 162 -11.49 -19.32 8.77
CA GLY A 162 -12.92 -19.49 8.49
C GLY A 162 -13.26 -20.80 7.76
N PHE A 163 -12.49 -21.86 8.02
CA PHE A 163 -12.87 -23.22 7.70
C PHE A 163 -13.59 -23.85 8.91
N PRO A 164 -14.91 -24.11 8.85
CA PRO A 164 -15.63 -24.72 9.95
C PRO A 164 -15.26 -26.21 10.04
N LEU A 165 -14.33 -26.54 10.93
CA LEU A 165 -13.78 -27.88 11.05
C LEU A 165 -14.71 -28.81 11.83
N GLN A 166 -14.97 -29.98 11.26
CA GLN A 166 -15.49 -31.15 11.96
C GLN A 166 -14.34 -32.13 12.13
N ALA A 167 -13.95 -32.39 13.38
CA ALA A 167 -12.88 -33.32 13.69
C ALA A 167 -13.35 -34.77 13.49
N GLY A 168 -12.55 -35.55 12.77
CA GLY A 168 -12.65 -37.00 12.69
C GLY A 168 -11.51 -37.69 13.43
N ASP A 169 -11.46 -39.02 13.29
CA ASP A 169 -10.44 -39.88 13.90
C ASP A 169 -9.07 -39.71 13.22
N ASP A 170 -7.99 -40.05 13.93
CA ASP A 170 -6.60 -40.09 13.44
C ASP A 170 -6.11 -38.83 12.69
N GLY A 171 -6.54 -37.64 13.13
CA GLY A 171 -6.06 -36.37 12.57
C GLY A 171 -6.80 -35.91 11.31
N TRP A 172 -7.82 -36.63 10.85
CA TRP A 172 -8.68 -36.21 9.74
C TRP A 172 -9.66 -35.13 10.19
N MET A 173 -9.85 -34.11 9.37
CA MET A 173 -10.78 -32.99 9.61
C MET A 173 -11.48 -32.64 8.31
N THR A 174 -12.77 -32.37 8.37
CA THR A 174 -13.56 -31.94 7.20
C THR A 174 -14.07 -30.53 7.40
N ALA A 175 -13.99 -29.70 6.35
CA ALA A 175 -14.53 -28.35 6.32
C ALA A 175 -15.50 -28.22 5.14
N THR A 176 -16.80 -28.10 5.45
CA THR A 176 -17.82 -27.79 4.45
C THR A 176 -18.04 -26.28 4.44
N LEU A 177 -17.83 -25.65 3.29
CA LEU A 177 -17.93 -24.21 3.17
C LEU A 177 -19.21 -23.81 2.45
N THR A 178 -20.12 -23.16 3.16
CA THR A 178 -21.29 -22.51 2.57
C THR A 178 -21.21 -21.00 2.79
N LEU A 179 -21.84 -20.22 1.91
CA LEU A 179 -21.89 -18.76 2.08
C LEU A 179 -22.58 -18.36 3.39
N HIS A 180 -23.60 -19.12 3.80
CA HIS A 180 -24.34 -18.88 5.03
C HIS A 180 -23.44 -19.08 6.27
N ASP A 181 -22.76 -20.22 6.36
CA ASP A 181 -21.90 -20.53 7.51
C ASP A 181 -20.69 -19.61 7.56
N TYR A 182 -20.15 -19.22 6.39
CA TYR A 182 -19.05 -18.26 6.33
C TYR A 182 -19.48 -16.87 6.82
N ALA A 183 -20.68 -16.42 6.43
CA ALA A 183 -21.23 -15.17 6.90
C ALA A 183 -21.48 -15.17 8.43
N ALA A 184 -21.93 -16.31 8.98
CA ALA A 184 -22.06 -16.50 10.42
C ALA A 184 -20.70 -16.48 11.12
N TYR A 185 -19.68 -17.14 10.57
CA TYR A 185 -18.31 -17.09 11.06
C TYR A 185 -17.76 -15.65 11.15
N LEU A 186 -18.02 -14.82 10.14
CA LEU A 186 -17.61 -13.41 10.16
C LEU A 186 -18.34 -12.62 11.26
N GLU A 187 -19.63 -12.89 11.45
CA GLU A 187 -20.45 -12.26 12.49
C GLU A 187 -19.98 -12.62 13.90
N ASP A 188 -19.70 -13.90 14.15
CA ASP A 188 -19.09 -14.41 15.38
C ASP A 188 -17.69 -13.81 15.63
N GLY A 189 -16.98 -13.51 14.54
CA GLY A 189 -15.70 -12.79 14.54
C GLY A 189 -15.80 -11.31 14.91
N GLY A 190 -17.01 -10.77 15.03
CA GLY A 190 -17.26 -9.36 15.33
C GLY A 190 -17.48 -8.48 14.10
N TRP A 191 -17.62 -9.05 12.91
CA TRP A 191 -17.79 -8.29 11.67
C TRP A 191 -19.21 -8.34 11.11
N ASP A 192 -19.45 -7.59 10.05
CA ASP A 192 -20.71 -7.60 9.32
C ASP A 192 -20.77 -8.79 8.35
N ARG A 193 -21.85 -9.57 8.43
CA ARG A 193 -22.10 -10.74 7.57
C ARG A 193 -22.03 -10.44 6.06
N ARG A 194 -22.28 -9.19 5.65
CA ARG A 194 -22.21 -8.75 4.23
C ARG A 194 -20.80 -8.88 3.64
N LEU A 195 -19.76 -8.87 4.49
CA LEU A 195 -18.37 -9.03 4.06
C LEU A 195 -18.11 -10.38 3.37
N ALA A 196 -18.94 -11.41 3.61
CA ALA A 196 -18.83 -12.70 2.91
C ALA A 196 -18.98 -12.56 1.38
N THR A 197 -19.66 -11.51 0.93
CA THR A 197 -19.90 -11.20 -0.50
C THR A 197 -19.11 -9.99 -0.99
N ALA A 198 -18.19 -9.45 -0.19
CA ALA A 198 -17.44 -8.27 -0.56
C ALA A 198 -16.52 -8.55 -1.76
N ASP A 199 -16.65 -7.73 -2.80
CA ASP A 199 -15.87 -7.80 -4.04
C ASP A 199 -14.96 -6.58 -4.26
N TRP A 200 -15.13 -5.56 -3.41
CA TRP A 200 -14.43 -4.29 -3.46
C TRP A 200 -13.88 -3.94 -2.07
N LEU A 201 -12.56 -3.77 -1.98
CA LEU A 201 -11.87 -3.33 -0.78
C LEU A 201 -11.35 -1.90 -0.95
N LEU A 202 -11.81 -0.98 -0.10
CA LEU A 202 -11.33 0.40 -0.01
C LEU A 202 -10.20 0.51 1.01
N LEU A 203 -9.04 1.02 0.61
CA LEU A 203 -7.93 1.36 1.48
C LEU A 203 -7.94 2.87 1.73
N THR A 204 -8.08 3.28 2.98
CA THR A 204 -8.24 4.69 3.35
C THR A 204 -7.57 5.01 4.67
N THR A 205 -7.11 6.24 4.86
CA THR A 205 -6.66 6.74 6.17
C THR A 205 -7.78 7.43 6.95
N GLU A 206 -8.95 7.63 6.34
CA GLU A 206 -10.05 8.39 6.90
C GLU A 206 -11.41 7.74 6.62
N ASP A 207 -12.33 7.87 7.57
CA ASP A 207 -13.71 7.41 7.44
C ASP A 207 -14.64 8.28 8.30
N ALA A 208 -15.49 9.06 7.64
CA ALA A 208 -16.41 9.97 8.32
C ALA A 208 -17.49 9.25 9.14
N GLY A 209 -17.66 7.93 8.98
CA GLY A 209 -18.52 7.11 9.82
C GLY A 209 -17.91 6.74 11.17
N LEU A 210 -16.59 6.94 11.34
CA LEU A 210 -15.84 6.55 12.54
C LEU A 210 -15.33 7.76 13.35
N GLY A 211 -15.18 8.92 12.71
CA GLY A 211 -14.75 10.14 13.38
C GLY A 211 -14.67 11.34 12.44
N PRO A 212 -14.18 12.49 12.93
CA PRO A 212 -13.96 13.67 12.10
C PRO A 212 -13.01 13.36 10.94
N ALA A 213 -13.41 13.71 9.72
CA ALA A 213 -12.66 13.43 8.49
C ALA A 213 -12.84 14.54 7.44
N GLY A 214 -11.96 14.55 6.44
CA GLY A 214 -12.07 15.39 5.25
C GLY A 214 -12.89 14.75 4.13
N GLY A 215 -12.69 15.23 2.90
CA GLY A 215 -13.41 14.75 1.71
C GLY A 215 -13.21 13.26 1.41
N ILE A 216 -12.04 12.72 1.77
CA ILE A 216 -11.73 11.28 1.68
C ILE A 216 -12.67 10.48 2.58
N GLY A 217 -12.75 10.82 3.87
CA GLY A 217 -13.62 10.10 4.80
C GLY A 217 -15.10 10.22 4.44
N THR A 218 -15.54 11.37 3.91
CA THR A 218 -16.90 11.55 3.38
C THR A 218 -17.18 10.62 2.19
N TYR A 219 -16.23 10.51 1.25
CA TYR A 219 -16.32 9.57 0.13
C TYR A 219 -16.49 8.12 0.63
N VAL A 220 -15.63 7.67 1.54
CA VAL A 220 -15.70 6.31 2.11
C VAL A 220 -17.03 6.04 2.80
N ARG A 221 -17.52 6.98 3.62
CA ARG A 221 -18.83 6.87 4.27
C ARG A 221 -19.96 6.70 3.24
N ASN A 222 -19.95 7.52 2.19
CA ASN A 222 -20.96 7.48 1.13
C ASN A 222 -20.90 6.16 0.34
N ILE A 223 -19.71 5.62 0.03
CA ILE A 223 -19.61 4.31 -0.62
C ILE A 223 -20.16 3.20 0.28
N LYS A 224 -19.81 3.17 1.57
CA LYS A 224 -20.37 2.16 2.49
C LYS A 224 -21.89 2.20 2.55
N LEU A 225 -22.48 3.40 2.50
CA LEU A 225 -23.92 3.59 2.49
C LEU A 225 -24.56 3.07 1.21
N LEU A 226 -23.98 3.39 0.05
CA LEU A 226 -24.54 3.08 -1.26
C LEU A 226 -24.30 1.63 -1.69
N ASP A 227 -23.17 1.05 -1.31
CA ASP A 227 -22.76 -0.29 -1.75
C ASP A 227 -22.51 -1.23 -0.56
N PRO A 228 -23.39 -2.22 -0.32
CA PRO A 228 -23.21 -3.18 0.77
C PRO A 228 -22.06 -4.16 0.55
N ARG A 229 -21.52 -4.29 -0.67
CA ARG A 229 -20.41 -5.18 -1.02
C ARG A 229 -19.04 -4.53 -0.87
N ALA A 230 -18.97 -3.24 -0.53
CA ALA A 230 -17.71 -2.58 -0.23
C ALA A 230 -17.21 -2.95 1.18
N ALA A 231 -15.97 -3.39 1.30
CA ALA A 231 -15.25 -3.49 2.57
C ALA A 231 -14.29 -2.31 2.70
N VAL A 232 -13.94 -1.93 3.93
CA VAL A 232 -12.96 -0.87 4.17
C VAL A 232 -11.80 -1.44 4.97
N LEU A 233 -10.56 -1.10 4.61
CA LEU A 233 -9.37 -1.31 5.40
C LEU A 233 -8.85 0.05 5.84
N MET A 234 -8.86 0.31 7.15
CA MET A 234 -8.31 1.53 7.72
C MET A 234 -6.78 1.44 7.72
N CYS A 235 -6.12 2.20 6.86
CA CYS A 235 -4.67 2.26 6.73
C CYS A 235 -4.00 3.09 7.85
N ASP A 236 -4.39 2.83 9.11
CA ASP A 236 -3.70 3.32 10.31
C ASP A 236 -3.35 2.13 11.20
N ALA A 237 -2.04 1.87 11.36
CA ALA A 237 -1.53 0.81 12.22
C ALA A 237 -1.89 0.98 13.72
N ARG A 238 -2.49 2.11 14.11
CA ARG A 238 -2.98 2.40 15.47
C ARG A 238 -4.50 2.23 15.61
N ALA A 239 -5.22 1.94 14.52
CA ALA A 239 -6.64 1.68 14.57
C ALA A 239 -6.92 0.43 15.41
N GLU A 240 -7.80 0.56 16.40
CA GLU A 240 -8.20 -0.54 17.28
C GLU A 240 -9.48 -1.20 16.74
N PRO A 241 -9.58 -2.54 16.70
CA PRO A 241 -10.72 -3.23 16.09
C PRO A 241 -12.07 -2.96 16.76
N ILE A 242 -12.07 -2.71 18.07
CA ILE A 242 -13.30 -2.69 18.90
C ILE A 242 -14.16 -1.44 18.68
N ASP A 243 -13.59 -0.38 18.09
CA ASP A 243 -14.23 0.92 17.90
C ASP A 243 -14.75 1.11 16.45
N LEU A 244 -14.70 0.07 15.62
CA LEU A 244 -15.04 0.14 14.20
C LEU A 244 -16.48 -0.33 13.91
N ASP A 245 -17.03 0.11 12.77
CA ASP A 245 -18.41 -0.14 12.32
C ASP A 245 -18.70 -1.58 11.82
N ARG A 246 -17.87 -2.56 12.21
CA ARG A 246 -17.92 -3.98 11.82
C ARG A 246 -17.74 -4.26 10.31
N ARG A 247 -17.75 -3.24 9.43
CA ARG A 247 -17.39 -3.33 7.99
C ARG A 247 -16.00 -2.81 7.69
N THR A 248 -15.43 -2.03 8.62
CA THR A 248 -14.07 -1.52 8.56
C THR A 248 -13.12 -2.46 9.28
N LEU A 249 -12.10 -2.94 8.57
CA LEU A 249 -11.04 -3.79 9.07
C LEU A 249 -9.92 -2.93 9.64
N ALA A 250 -9.43 -3.29 10.82
CA ALA A 250 -8.22 -2.71 11.40
C ALA A 250 -6.99 -3.52 10.96
N PRO A 251 -5.83 -2.89 10.68
CA PRO A 251 -4.60 -3.61 10.36
C PRO A 251 -4.21 -4.61 11.45
N ARG A 252 -4.32 -4.20 12.72
CA ARG A 252 -4.03 -5.04 13.89
C ARG A 252 -5.00 -6.21 14.09
N SER A 253 -6.20 -6.16 13.52
CA SER A 253 -7.05 -7.34 13.52
C SER A 253 -6.53 -8.39 12.56
N LEU A 254 -5.77 -8.01 11.52
CA LEU A 254 -5.34 -8.91 10.44
C LEU A 254 -3.91 -9.41 10.60
N ALA A 255 -3.00 -8.58 11.12
CA ALA A 255 -1.60 -8.94 11.33
C ALA A 255 -0.96 -8.12 12.46
N ASP A 256 0.14 -8.64 13.00
CA ASP A 256 1.01 -7.89 13.90
C ASP A 256 1.79 -6.84 13.11
N VAL A 257 1.35 -5.58 13.17
CA VAL A 257 1.93 -4.48 12.40
C VAL A 257 2.65 -3.45 13.26
N SER A 258 3.73 -2.93 12.71
CA SER A 258 4.51 -1.80 13.22
C SER A 258 4.05 -0.50 12.52
N PHE A 259 4.04 0.61 13.26
CA PHE A 259 3.71 1.91 12.67
C PHE A 259 4.79 2.38 11.66
N GLU A 260 6.06 2.08 11.93
CA GLU A 260 7.19 2.47 11.09
C GLU A 260 7.26 1.68 9.77
N ASP A 261 6.70 0.47 9.75
CA ASP A 261 6.75 -0.45 8.62
C ASP A 261 5.49 -0.42 7.77
N PHE A 262 4.38 0.09 8.29
CA PHE A 262 3.08 0.00 7.62
C PHE A 262 3.07 0.62 6.22
N HIS A 263 3.42 1.90 6.08
CA HIS A 263 3.37 2.59 4.78
C HIS A 263 4.65 2.42 3.95
N LEU A 264 5.80 2.21 4.60
CA LEU A 264 7.11 2.23 3.94
C LEU A 264 7.73 0.85 3.73
N GLY A 265 7.31 -0.13 4.53
CA GLY A 265 7.85 -1.49 4.58
C GLY A 265 6.92 -2.52 3.94
N HIS A 266 6.81 -3.67 4.59
CA HIS A 266 6.13 -4.87 4.06
C HIS A 266 4.78 -5.15 4.76
N ASP A 267 4.49 -4.49 5.87
CA ASP A 267 3.31 -4.73 6.71
C ASP A 267 1.99 -4.45 5.99
N SER A 268 1.90 -3.39 5.16
CA SER A 268 0.70 -3.10 4.37
C SER A 268 0.38 -4.22 3.38
N LEU A 269 1.40 -4.82 2.77
CA LEU A 269 1.23 -5.97 1.88
C LEU A 269 0.74 -7.20 2.65
N GLU A 270 1.28 -7.45 3.84
CA GLU A 270 0.85 -8.57 4.69
C GLU A 270 -0.60 -8.41 5.16
N VAL A 271 -0.99 -7.20 5.56
CA VAL A 271 -2.39 -6.89 5.91
C VAL A 271 -3.31 -7.07 4.71
N LEU A 272 -2.90 -6.62 3.51
CA LEU A 272 -3.68 -6.84 2.29
C LEU A 272 -3.84 -8.33 1.98
N ARG A 273 -2.78 -9.14 2.09
CA ARG A 273 -2.84 -10.60 1.87
C ARG A 273 -3.80 -11.29 2.84
N ASN A 274 -3.79 -10.91 4.12
CA ASN A 274 -4.77 -11.39 5.09
C ASN A 274 -6.20 -10.93 4.74
N ALA A 275 -6.38 -9.67 4.30
CA ALA A 275 -7.68 -9.18 3.84
C ALA A 275 -8.19 -9.94 2.61
N LEU A 276 -7.33 -10.26 1.64
CA LEU A 276 -7.69 -11.08 0.47
C LEU A 276 -8.00 -12.54 0.84
N TYR A 277 -7.29 -13.10 1.83
CA TYR A 277 -7.58 -14.43 2.36
C TYR A 277 -8.93 -14.46 3.09
N LEU A 278 -9.25 -13.40 3.82
CA LEU A 278 -10.50 -13.23 4.54
C LEU A 278 -11.68 -12.92 3.63
N LEU A 279 -11.48 -12.12 2.59
CA LEU A 279 -12.52 -11.65 1.68
C LEU A 279 -12.29 -12.30 0.30
N PRO A 280 -12.65 -13.58 0.12
CA PRO A 280 -12.22 -14.37 -1.04
C PRO A 280 -12.75 -13.82 -2.37
N ASN A 281 -13.81 -13.01 -2.36
CA ASN A 281 -14.42 -12.44 -3.57
C ASN A 281 -13.84 -11.08 -3.97
N VAL A 282 -12.97 -10.48 -3.15
CA VAL A 282 -12.34 -9.19 -3.49
C VAL A 282 -11.54 -9.34 -4.77
N SER A 283 -11.93 -8.56 -5.77
CA SER A 283 -11.29 -8.47 -7.08
C SER A 283 -10.85 -7.04 -7.41
N LEU A 284 -11.38 -6.07 -6.67
CA LEU A 284 -11.02 -4.66 -6.76
C LEU A 284 -10.47 -4.15 -5.42
N VAL A 285 -9.27 -3.59 -5.46
CA VAL A 285 -8.68 -2.80 -4.38
C VAL A 285 -8.59 -1.36 -4.85
N GLU A 286 -9.27 -0.46 -4.16
CA GLU A 286 -9.23 0.98 -4.46
C GLU A 286 -8.61 1.73 -3.28
N ALA A 287 -7.74 2.71 -3.55
CA ALA A 287 -7.14 3.55 -2.52
C ALA A 287 -7.16 5.03 -2.89
N GLN A 288 -7.14 5.88 -1.86
CA GLN A 288 -6.84 7.31 -2.01
C GLN A 288 -5.40 7.54 -2.51
N ASP A 289 -5.16 8.69 -3.15
CA ASP A 289 -3.82 9.20 -3.49
C ASP A 289 -3.07 9.79 -2.28
N TYR A 290 -3.78 10.40 -1.33
CA TYR A 290 -3.17 11.01 -0.14
C TYR A 290 -2.29 10.04 0.66
N GLN A 291 -1.06 10.50 0.98
CA GLN A 291 0.03 9.74 1.63
C GLN A 291 0.59 8.56 0.81
N SER A 292 0.18 8.41 -0.44
CA SER A 292 0.67 7.38 -1.35
C SER A 292 0.54 5.96 -0.77
N ILE A 293 -0.54 5.68 -0.03
CA ILE A 293 -0.68 4.44 0.75
C ILE A 293 -0.66 3.16 -0.08
N LEU A 294 -0.96 3.25 -1.39
CA LEU A 294 -0.90 2.10 -2.31
C LEU A 294 0.49 1.88 -2.92
N PHE A 295 1.49 2.72 -2.65
CA PHE A 295 2.81 2.65 -3.30
C PHE A 295 3.44 1.27 -3.27
N ARG A 296 3.57 0.67 -2.08
CA ARG A 296 4.14 -0.67 -1.91
C ARG A 296 3.25 -1.77 -2.49
N ILE A 297 1.94 -1.57 -2.54
CA ILE A 297 0.97 -2.53 -3.10
C ILE A 297 1.04 -2.53 -4.63
N VAL A 298 1.11 -1.35 -5.27
CA VAL A 298 1.35 -1.23 -6.72
C VAL A 298 2.71 -1.83 -7.07
N GLN A 299 3.75 -1.52 -6.30
CA GLN A 299 5.07 -2.12 -6.46
C GLN A 299 5.03 -3.64 -6.34
N ALA A 300 4.32 -4.18 -5.34
CA ALA A 300 4.13 -5.62 -5.14
C ALA A 300 3.47 -6.29 -6.36
N LYS A 301 2.39 -5.70 -6.90
CA LYS A 301 1.73 -6.24 -8.09
C LYS A 301 2.67 -6.24 -9.30
N ARG A 302 3.42 -5.15 -9.51
CA ARG A 302 4.42 -5.01 -10.59
C ARG A 302 5.55 -6.04 -10.49
N THR A 303 5.90 -6.49 -9.29
CA THR A 303 6.92 -7.52 -9.05
C THR A 303 6.34 -8.93 -8.85
N GLY A 304 5.06 -9.16 -9.19
CA GLY A 304 4.45 -10.50 -9.14
C GLY A 304 4.13 -11.02 -7.74
N MET A 305 4.07 -10.14 -6.73
CA MET A 305 3.79 -10.46 -5.32
C MET A 305 2.30 -10.40 -4.96
N LEU A 306 1.45 -10.02 -5.91
CA LEU A 306 -0.01 -9.99 -5.83
C LEU A 306 -0.63 -10.60 -7.10
N PRO A 307 -1.92 -11.00 -7.05
CA PRO A 307 -2.53 -11.68 -8.18
C PRO A 307 -2.65 -10.76 -9.39
N SER A 308 -2.37 -11.29 -10.58
CA SER A 308 -2.50 -10.51 -11.81
C SER A 308 -3.94 -10.07 -12.08
N TRP A 309 -4.92 -10.88 -11.62
CA TRP A 309 -6.35 -10.61 -11.74
C TRP A 309 -6.88 -9.55 -10.76
N LEU A 310 -6.11 -9.20 -9.72
CA LEU A 310 -6.54 -8.22 -8.72
C LEU A 310 -6.43 -6.81 -9.28
N HIS A 311 -7.55 -6.12 -9.49
CA HIS A 311 -7.56 -4.76 -10.02
C HIS A 311 -7.21 -3.74 -8.95
N LEU A 312 -6.16 -2.95 -9.18
CA LEU A 312 -5.72 -1.85 -8.32
C LEU A 312 -6.18 -0.52 -8.93
N ARG A 313 -7.02 0.19 -8.19
CA ARG A 313 -7.53 1.51 -8.57
C ARG A 313 -7.06 2.58 -7.61
N ILE A 314 -6.77 3.75 -8.14
CA ILE A 314 -6.58 4.96 -7.35
C ILE A 314 -7.75 5.89 -7.56
N PHE A 315 -8.35 6.38 -6.48
CA PHE A 315 -9.29 7.49 -6.53
C PHE A 315 -8.57 8.76 -6.07
N MET A 316 -8.40 9.71 -6.98
CA MET A 316 -7.62 10.93 -6.75
C MET A 316 -8.46 11.92 -5.94
N HIS A 317 -8.06 12.22 -4.71
CA HIS A 317 -8.72 13.22 -3.87
C HIS A 317 -7.94 14.53 -3.80
N GLY A 318 -6.62 14.47 -4.05
CA GLY A 318 -5.72 15.61 -4.04
C GLY A 318 -4.36 15.24 -3.46
N ALA A 319 -3.40 14.92 -4.34
CA ALA A 319 -2.00 14.70 -4.00
C ALA A 319 -1.32 15.96 -3.41
N ILE A 320 -0.08 15.82 -2.92
CA ILE A 320 0.68 16.93 -2.34
C ILE A 320 0.80 18.13 -3.30
N ASP A 321 0.97 17.85 -4.59
CA ASP A 321 1.08 18.88 -5.64
C ASP A 321 -0.20 19.67 -5.82
N TYR A 322 -1.36 19.02 -5.69
CA TYR A 322 -2.64 19.71 -5.67
C TYR A 322 -2.74 20.71 -4.51
N LEU A 323 -2.26 20.32 -3.32
CA LEU A 323 -2.28 21.19 -2.15
C LEU A 323 -1.36 22.40 -2.37
N LYS A 324 -0.12 22.16 -2.83
CA LYS A 324 0.86 23.23 -3.10
C LYS A 324 0.36 24.19 -4.17
N TYR A 325 -0.20 23.69 -5.27
CA TYR A 325 -0.80 24.51 -6.31
C TYR A 325 -1.93 25.42 -5.78
N GLY A 326 -2.70 24.93 -4.80
CA GLY A 326 -3.79 25.68 -4.21
C GLY A 326 -3.36 26.75 -3.20
N PHE A 327 -2.28 26.53 -2.45
CA PHE A 327 -1.74 27.52 -1.50
C PHE A 327 -1.13 28.73 -2.20
N ARG A 328 -0.32 28.52 -3.25
CA ARG A 328 0.35 29.57 -4.05
C ARG A 328 1.17 30.57 -3.21
N ASP A 329 1.81 30.11 -2.15
CA ASP A 329 2.76 30.90 -1.35
C ASP A 329 4.22 30.53 -1.70
N GLU A 330 5.20 31.22 -1.10
CA GLU A 330 6.62 30.94 -1.33
C GLU A 330 7.03 29.52 -0.90
N GLY A 331 6.34 28.93 0.09
CA GLY A 331 6.57 27.58 0.57
C GLY A 331 6.08 26.51 -0.41
N ALA A 332 5.07 26.81 -1.21
CA ALA A 332 4.50 25.89 -2.20
C ALA A 332 5.44 25.57 -3.36
N ILE A 333 6.48 26.39 -3.62
CA ILE A 333 7.42 26.19 -4.73
C ILE A 333 8.45 25.09 -4.43
N ASN A 334 8.87 24.94 -3.18
CA ASN A 334 9.98 24.07 -2.81
C ASN A 334 9.50 22.75 -2.19
N TYR A 335 10.12 21.63 -2.53
CA TYR A 335 9.87 20.34 -1.88
C TYR A 335 10.90 20.07 -0.78
N SER A 336 10.41 19.77 0.43
CA SER A 336 11.20 18.99 1.37
C SER A 336 11.44 17.57 0.84
N PRO A 337 12.46 16.83 1.32
CA PRO A 337 12.69 15.43 0.93
C PRO A 337 11.47 14.53 1.17
N PHE A 338 10.75 14.79 2.26
CA PHE A 338 9.54 14.05 2.60
C PHE A 338 8.43 14.29 1.56
N GLU A 339 8.15 15.54 1.21
CA GLU A 339 7.14 15.86 0.19
C GLU A 339 7.56 15.37 -1.19
N ALA A 340 8.84 15.49 -1.56
CA ALA A 340 9.36 14.94 -2.80
C ALA A 340 9.17 13.42 -2.84
N SER A 341 9.42 12.72 -1.73
CA SER A 341 9.17 11.29 -1.62
C SER A 341 7.70 10.93 -1.86
N LEU A 342 6.75 11.73 -1.33
CA LEU A 342 5.32 11.55 -1.58
C LEU A 342 4.95 11.79 -3.05
N ALA A 343 5.38 12.91 -3.64
CA ALA A 343 5.11 13.23 -5.04
C ALA A 343 5.66 12.14 -6.00
N ILE A 344 6.87 11.64 -5.74
CA ILE A 344 7.47 10.55 -6.53
C ILE A 344 6.66 9.25 -6.39
N ARG A 345 6.17 8.93 -5.19
CA ARG A 345 5.33 7.74 -4.98
C ARG A 345 3.98 7.88 -5.65
N ASP A 346 3.34 9.04 -5.56
CA ASP A 346 2.09 9.34 -6.27
C ASP A 346 2.31 9.20 -7.78
N SER A 347 3.44 9.68 -8.30
CA SER A 347 3.81 9.53 -9.72
C SER A 347 3.89 8.07 -10.15
N TYR A 348 4.59 7.28 -9.36
CA TYR A 348 4.70 5.84 -9.59
C TYR A 348 3.32 5.16 -9.52
N VAL A 349 2.52 5.51 -8.53
CA VAL A 349 1.19 4.92 -8.31
C VAL A 349 0.24 5.26 -9.45
N PHE A 350 0.17 6.52 -9.89
CA PHE A 350 -0.68 6.94 -11.01
C PHE A 350 -0.28 6.27 -12.32
N LYS A 351 1.02 6.07 -12.54
CA LYS A 351 1.56 5.46 -13.75
C LYS A 351 1.33 3.95 -13.82
N HIS A 352 1.40 3.26 -12.69
CA HIS A 352 1.49 1.80 -12.66
C HIS A 352 0.28 1.09 -12.03
N ALA A 353 -0.69 1.81 -11.45
CA ALA A 353 -2.00 1.25 -11.11
C ALA A 353 -2.75 0.78 -12.37
N ASP A 354 -3.75 -0.09 -12.21
CA ASP A 354 -4.53 -0.58 -13.36
C ASP A 354 -5.49 0.48 -13.89
N SER A 355 -5.94 1.39 -13.03
CA SER A 355 -6.75 2.56 -13.41
C SER A 355 -6.70 3.67 -12.36
N CYS A 356 -6.83 4.91 -12.79
CA CYS A 356 -6.99 6.06 -11.90
C CYS A 356 -8.32 6.77 -12.16
N TYR A 357 -9.10 6.99 -11.11
CA TYR A 357 -10.33 7.79 -11.17
C TYR A 357 -10.06 9.16 -10.59
N ALA A 358 -10.54 10.20 -11.26
CA ALA A 358 -10.52 11.56 -10.77
C ALA A 358 -11.95 12.11 -10.66
N PRO A 359 -12.26 12.92 -9.65
CA PRO A 359 -13.60 13.45 -9.46
C PRO A 359 -13.95 14.59 -10.42
N SER A 360 -12.95 15.14 -11.10
CA SER A 360 -13.06 16.25 -12.05
C SER A 360 -11.96 16.19 -13.11
N ARG A 361 -12.24 16.75 -14.30
CA ARG A 361 -11.24 16.99 -15.34
C ARG A 361 -10.16 17.94 -14.86
N TYR A 362 -10.53 18.95 -14.06
CA TYR A 362 -9.57 19.85 -13.45
C TYR A 362 -8.45 19.10 -12.71
N LEU A 363 -8.81 18.22 -11.77
CA LEU A 363 -7.79 17.50 -11.00
C LEU A 363 -7.03 16.53 -11.91
N GLY A 364 -7.77 15.67 -12.62
CA GLY A 364 -7.15 14.56 -13.34
C GLY A 364 -6.36 14.96 -14.58
N GLN A 365 -6.86 15.91 -15.36
CA GLN A 365 -6.31 16.28 -16.67
C GLN A 365 -5.49 17.57 -16.55
N HIS A 366 -6.12 18.68 -16.19
CA HIS A 366 -5.44 19.97 -16.21
C HIS A 366 -4.31 20.06 -15.17
N LEU A 367 -4.60 19.67 -13.93
CA LEU A 367 -3.61 19.82 -12.87
C LEU A 367 -2.58 18.70 -12.90
N MET A 368 -3.00 17.45 -12.79
CA MET A 368 -2.05 16.36 -12.64
C MET A 368 -1.29 16.07 -13.95
N GLN A 369 -1.95 16.02 -15.10
CA GLN A 369 -1.27 15.71 -16.36
C GLN A 369 -0.63 16.95 -17.02
N GLU A 370 -1.38 18.03 -17.23
CA GLU A 370 -0.89 19.17 -18.01
C GLU A 370 0.08 20.06 -17.22
N GLU A 371 -0.26 20.44 -15.98
CA GLU A 371 0.60 21.29 -15.15
C GLU A 371 1.80 20.53 -14.57
N TYR A 372 1.56 19.36 -13.96
CA TYR A 372 2.60 18.60 -13.25
C TYR A 372 3.26 17.47 -14.06
N GLY A 373 2.72 17.12 -15.24
CA GLY A 373 3.34 16.11 -16.11
C GLY A 373 3.20 14.67 -15.63
N TYR A 374 2.24 14.37 -14.74
CA TYR A 374 1.99 13.00 -14.30
C TYR A 374 1.51 12.12 -15.45
N GLU A 375 2.09 10.91 -15.57
CA GLU A 375 1.53 9.86 -16.43
C GLU A 375 0.44 9.12 -15.62
N VAL A 376 -0.81 9.17 -16.08
CA VAL A 376 -1.96 8.59 -15.36
C VAL A 376 -2.54 7.43 -16.16
N ALA A 377 -2.54 6.23 -15.56
CA ALA A 377 -3.01 5.01 -16.21
C ALA A 377 -4.54 4.94 -16.28
N ASN A 378 -5.06 4.65 -17.48
CA ASN A 378 -6.48 4.38 -17.76
C ASN A 378 -7.43 5.35 -17.02
N GLN A 379 -7.18 6.66 -17.16
CA GLN A 379 -7.89 7.67 -16.39
C GLN A 379 -9.39 7.68 -16.72
N THR A 380 -10.23 7.75 -15.68
CA THR A 380 -11.67 7.98 -15.81
C THR A 380 -12.10 9.13 -14.91
N ILE A 381 -12.98 10.01 -15.43
CA ILE A 381 -13.57 11.09 -14.64
C ILE A 381 -14.89 10.60 -14.05
N VAL A 382 -14.98 10.53 -12.73
CA VAL A 382 -16.14 9.98 -12.00
C VAL A 382 -16.53 10.90 -10.85
N ARG A 383 -17.71 11.49 -10.91
CA ARG A 383 -18.21 12.39 -9.85
C ARG A 383 -18.39 11.66 -8.52
N LEU A 384 -18.21 12.39 -7.43
CA LEU A 384 -18.28 11.84 -6.09
C LEU A 384 -19.74 11.46 -5.68
N PRO A 385 -19.92 10.34 -4.95
CA PRO A 385 -21.19 9.97 -4.34
C PRO A 385 -21.57 10.91 -3.20
N PHE A 386 -22.86 11.11 -2.95
CA PHE A 386 -23.34 11.96 -1.86
C PHE A 386 -24.61 11.42 -1.22
N ASP A 387 -24.66 11.31 0.11
CA ASP A 387 -25.84 10.87 0.84
C ASP A 387 -26.97 11.92 0.80
N LEU A 388 -27.91 11.73 -0.13
CA LEU A 388 -29.08 12.61 -0.28
C LEU A 388 -30.04 12.56 0.92
N SER A 389 -29.94 11.55 1.80
CA SER A 389 -30.80 11.46 2.99
C SER A 389 -30.42 12.46 4.08
N LEU A 390 -29.23 13.05 3.99
CA LEU A 390 -28.81 14.16 4.86
C LEU A 390 -29.56 15.46 4.58
N LEU A 391 -30.22 15.55 3.42
CA LEU A 391 -30.91 16.76 3.00
C LEU A 391 -32.38 16.68 3.37
N PRO A 392 -32.99 17.81 3.77
CA PRO A 392 -34.43 17.87 3.94
C PRO A 392 -35.16 17.62 2.63
N ASP A 393 -36.44 17.28 2.75
CA ASP A 393 -37.37 17.15 1.64
C ASP A 393 -37.39 18.41 0.76
N ASP A 394 -37.74 18.21 -0.50
CA ASP A 394 -37.80 19.30 -1.46
C ASP A 394 -38.98 20.23 -1.17
N ARG A 395 -38.72 21.30 -0.42
CA ARG A 395 -39.67 22.39 -0.17
C ARG A 395 -39.32 23.62 -1.01
N PRO A 396 -40.32 24.33 -1.55
CA PRO A 396 -40.12 25.68 -2.08
C PRO A 396 -39.52 26.59 -1.00
N VAL A 397 -38.57 27.42 -1.40
CA VAL A 397 -37.98 28.44 -0.53
C VAL A 397 -38.59 29.80 -0.90
N ASP A 398 -39.12 30.51 0.09
CA ASP A 398 -39.61 31.87 -0.09
C ASP A 398 -38.45 32.85 0.09
N TYR A 399 -37.76 33.11 -1.01
CA TYR A 399 -36.58 33.95 -1.01
C TYR A 399 -36.95 35.41 -0.70
N GLY A 400 -36.38 35.97 0.37
CA GLY A 400 -36.46 37.38 0.75
C GLY A 400 -35.22 38.20 0.34
N ALA A 401 -35.15 39.46 0.78
CA ALA A 401 -33.95 40.28 0.60
C ALA A 401 -32.75 39.66 1.36
N ILE A 402 -31.55 39.72 0.79
CA ILE A 402 -30.33 39.24 1.45
C ILE A 402 -30.02 40.19 2.62
N ARG A 403 -29.96 39.65 3.83
CA ARG A 403 -29.60 40.37 5.07
C ARG A 403 -28.28 39.89 5.64
N ARG A 404 -27.86 38.67 5.30
CA ARG A 404 -26.68 38.00 5.85
C ARG A 404 -25.74 37.53 4.75
N ILE A 405 -24.43 37.63 4.99
CA ILE A 405 -23.39 36.96 4.21
C ILE A 405 -22.71 35.91 5.10
N ALA A 406 -22.61 34.68 4.62
CA ALA A 406 -22.01 33.57 5.36
C ALA A 406 -20.79 33.00 4.61
N PHE A 407 -19.59 33.11 5.20
CA PHE A 407 -18.41 32.38 4.73
C PHE A 407 -18.47 30.93 5.19
N VAL A 408 -18.20 29.97 4.30
CA VAL A 408 -18.20 28.53 4.62
C VAL A 408 -16.86 27.91 4.23
N GLY A 409 -16.03 27.55 5.23
CA GLY A 409 -14.72 26.96 5.00
C GLY A 409 -13.79 27.11 6.20
N LYS A 410 -12.61 26.48 6.17
CA LYS A 410 -11.57 26.72 7.19
C LYS A 410 -10.90 28.08 6.97
N TYR A 411 -10.33 28.67 8.02
CA TYR A 411 -9.51 29.90 7.95
C TYR A 411 -8.14 29.62 7.30
N LEU A 412 -8.14 29.28 6.01
CA LEU A 412 -6.95 28.92 5.24
C LEU A 412 -6.89 29.72 3.95
N GLN A 413 -5.66 29.98 3.48
CA GLN A 413 -5.42 30.60 2.17
C GLN A 413 -6.05 29.79 1.03
N LEU A 414 -5.89 28.46 1.06
CA LEU A 414 -6.51 27.55 0.11
C LEU A 414 -8.04 27.72 0.02
N LYS A 415 -8.69 27.99 1.15
CA LYS A 415 -10.15 28.18 1.25
C LYS A 415 -10.59 29.64 1.01
N GLY A 416 -9.63 30.52 0.70
CA GLY A 416 -9.87 31.92 0.34
C GLY A 416 -10.29 32.82 1.50
N TRP A 417 -9.93 32.48 2.75
CA TRP A 417 -10.29 33.31 3.90
C TRP A 417 -9.76 34.74 3.79
N ALA A 418 -8.48 34.91 3.47
CA ALA A 418 -7.88 36.24 3.29
C ALA A 418 -8.57 37.03 2.18
N ASP A 419 -8.93 36.36 1.08
CA ASP A 419 -9.63 37.00 -0.03
C ASP A 419 -11.06 37.42 0.36
N PHE A 420 -11.76 36.60 1.16
CA PHE A 420 -13.08 36.92 1.68
C PHE A 420 -13.03 38.19 2.55
N VAL A 421 -12.12 38.25 3.52
CA VAL A 421 -11.96 39.42 4.41
C VAL A 421 -11.68 40.69 3.61
N GLN A 422 -10.76 40.62 2.65
CA GLN A 422 -10.45 41.75 1.76
C GLN A 422 -11.64 42.15 0.89
N ALA A 423 -12.38 41.18 0.34
CA ALA A 423 -13.56 41.46 -0.47
C ALA A 423 -14.66 42.15 0.33
N MET A 424 -14.89 41.72 1.58
CA MET A 424 -15.85 42.35 2.48
C MET A 424 -15.46 43.80 2.80
N GLY A 425 -14.16 44.08 3.00
CA GLY A 425 -13.65 45.44 3.20
C GLY A 425 -13.82 46.37 1.99
N LEU A 426 -14.08 45.84 0.79
CA LEU A 426 -14.39 46.61 -0.41
C LEU A 426 -15.87 46.94 -0.58
N LEU A 427 -16.76 46.31 0.21
CA LEU A 427 -18.20 46.56 0.15
C LEU A 427 -18.57 47.84 0.90
N SER A 428 -19.65 48.50 0.47
CA SER A 428 -20.17 49.67 1.18
C SER A 428 -20.82 49.24 2.50
N THR A 429 -20.60 50.01 3.57
CA THR A 429 -21.19 49.75 4.88
C THR A 429 -22.71 49.78 4.83
N GLY A 430 -23.35 48.85 5.55
CA GLY A 430 -24.81 48.77 5.62
C GLY A 430 -25.51 48.11 4.41
N GLN A 431 -24.75 47.59 3.43
CA GLN A 431 -25.33 46.75 2.35
C GLN A 431 -25.95 45.44 2.88
N VAL A 432 -25.41 44.90 3.97
CA VAL A 432 -25.92 43.73 4.68
C VAL A 432 -25.94 44.01 6.19
N GLN A 433 -26.80 43.30 6.91
CA GLN A 433 -26.98 43.48 8.35
C GLN A 433 -25.99 42.64 9.16
N GLU A 434 -25.64 41.45 8.65
CA GLU A 434 -24.83 40.47 9.34
C GLU A 434 -23.81 39.81 8.42
N VAL A 435 -22.61 39.55 8.96
CA VAL A 435 -21.61 38.69 8.36
C VAL A 435 -21.30 37.58 9.35
N ILE A 436 -21.27 36.33 8.90
CA ILE A 436 -20.92 35.19 9.74
C ILE A 436 -19.86 34.32 9.05
N SER A 437 -18.90 33.80 9.80
CA SER A 437 -18.05 32.71 9.33
C SER A 437 -18.42 31.39 10.00
N LEU A 438 -18.63 30.36 9.17
CA LEU A 438 -18.94 28.99 9.57
C LEU A 438 -17.68 28.14 9.36
N ALA A 439 -16.84 28.08 10.39
CA ALA A 439 -15.48 27.57 10.28
C ALA A 439 -14.99 26.99 11.61
N PRO A 440 -14.19 25.90 11.61
CA PRO A 440 -13.47 25.49 12.80
C PRO A 440 -12.34 26.49 13.10
N GLY A 441 -12.12 26.78 14.39
CA GLY A 441 -11.09 27.72 14.84
C GLY A 441 -11.62 29.11 15.21
N VAL A 442 -10.70 30.03 15.43
CA VAL A 442 -11.00 31.44 15.74
C VAL A 442 -10.30 32.32 14.70
N PRO A 443 -11.00 33.28 14.07
CA PRO A 443 -10.40 34.21 13.14
C PRO A 443 -9.43 35.17 13.85
N SER A 444 -8.51 35.78 13.11
CA SER A 444 -7.57 36.74 13.70
C SER A 444 -8.30 38.02 14.16
N GLY A 445 -7.75 38.72 15.16
CA GLY A 445 -8.35 39.96 15.66
C GLY A 445 -8.45 41.06 14.60
N GLU A 446 -7.50 41.11 13.66
CA GLU A 446 -7.50 42.04 12.52
C GLU A 446 -8.64 41.71 11.54
N ASP A 447 -8.85 40.42 11.24
CA ASP A 447 -9.97 39.99 10.39
C ASP A 447 -11.31 40.32 11.05
N VAL A 448 -11.44 40.08 12.37
CA VAL A 448 -12.64 40.43 13.14
C VAL A 448 -12.91 41.93 13.06
N ALA A 449 -11.90 42.77 13.29
CA ALA A 449 -12.05 44.22 13.25
C ALA A 449 -12.48 44.70 11.85
N THR A 450 -11.88 44.13 10.80
CA THR A 450 -12.22 44.44 9.40
C THR A 450 -13.68 44.09 9.09
N LEU A 451 -14.12 42.88 9.45
CA LEU A 451 -15.48 42.40 9.17
C LEU A 451 -16.53 43.14 10.02
N SER A 452 -16.23 43.43 11.30
CA SER A 452 -17.09 44.26 12.16
C SER A 452 -17.24 45.70 11.67
N GLY A 453 -16.28 46.22 10.89
CA GLY A 453 -16.38 47.53 10.24
C GLY A 453 -17.41 47.58 9.11
N VAL A 454 -17.77 46.42 8.54
CA VAL A 454 -18.69 46.31 7.40
C VAL A 454 -20.13 46.06 7.85
N ALA A 455 -20.32 45.14 8.81
CA ALA A 455 -21.62 44.74 9.37
C ALA A 455 -21.46 44.08 10.75
N ASN A 456 -22.56 43.67 11.39
CA ASN A 456 -22.47 42.86 12.61
C ASN A 456 -21.79 41.52 12.30
N TYR A 457 -20.62 41.28 12.88
CA TYR A 457 -19.83 40.08 12.59
C TYR A 457 -19.87 39.06 13.73
N SER A 458 -20.03 37.78 13.38
CA SER A 458 -19.89 36.65 14.30
C SER A 458 -19.20 35.45 13.64
N TRP A 459 -18.73 34.49 14.43
CA TRP A 459 -18.20 33.23 13.92
C TRP A 459 -18.65 32.06 14.77
N THR A 460 -18.76 30.89 14.16
CA THR A 460 -19.12 29.66 14.88
C THR A 460 -18.55 28.42 14.20
N HIS A 461 -18.35 27.38 14.99
CA HIS A 461 -17.99 26.05 14.53
C HIS A 461 -19.23 25.16 14.63
N LEU A 462 -19.68 24.66 13.47
CA LEU A 462 -20.78 23.70 13.36
C LEU A 462 -20.23 22.33 12.97
N SER A 463 -20.79 21.26 13.54
CA SER A 463 -20.62 19.92 12.96
C SER A 463 -21.24 19.86 11.56
N HIS A 464 -20.91 18.84 10.76
CA HIS A 464 -21.44 18.72 9.39
C HIS A 464 -22.97 18.74 9.33
N GLN A 465 -23.63 17.99 10.22
CA GLN A 465 -25.09 17.98 10.30
C GLN A 465 -25.65 19.36 10.68
N GLN A 466 -25.06 20.02 11.69
CA GLN A 466 -25.48 21.36 12.12
C GLN A 466 -25.26 22.41 11.03
N LEU A 467 -24.23 22.26 10.18
CA LEU A 467 -24.01 23.14 9.03
C LEU A 467 -25.13 23.00 8.00
N LEU A 468 -25.53 21.77 7.65
CA LEU A 468 -26.65 21.52 6.73
C LEU A 468 -27.97 22.07 7.28
N GLU A 469 -28.21 21.88 8.58
CA GLU A 469 -29.37 22.43 9.29
C GLU A 469 -29.36 23.96 9.27
N TYR A 470 -28.22 24.59 9.57
CA TYR A 470 -28.05 26.04 9.53
C TYR A 470 -28.33 26.59 8.12
N ILE A 471 -27.72 26.00 7.09
CA ILE A 471 -27.95 26.42 5.70
C ILE A 471 -29.45 26.34 5.38
N SER A 472 -30.10 25.22 5.70
CA SER A 472 -31.53 24.99 5.46
C SER A 472 -32.46 25.98 6.16
N GLN A 473 -32.10 26.43 7.36
CA GLN A 473 -32.86 27.41 8.15
C GLN A 473 -32.69 28.84 7.65
N HIS A 474 -31.60 29.14 6.92
CA HIS A 474 -31.21 30.48 6.51
C HIS A 474 -31.25 30.71 4.99
N LEU A 475 -31.89 29.83 4.22
CA LEU A 475 -31.98 29.94 2.75
C LEU A 475 -32.69 31.22 2.26
N GLU A 476 -33.61 31.77 3.07
CA GLU A 476 -34.47 32.88 2.66
C GLU A 476 -33.75 34.23 2.61
N ASP A 477 -32.73 34.44 3.46
CA ASP A 477 -32.12 35.76 3.70
C ASP A 477 -30.58 35.77 3.63
N THR A 478 -29.94 34.63 3.37
CA THR A 478 -28.48 34.50 3.44
C THR A 478 -27.86 34.25 2.06
N LEU A 479 -26.76 34.98 1.79
CA LEU A 479 -25.84 34.71 0.70
C LEU A 479 -24.62 33.97 1.23
N PHE A 480 -24.38 32.76 0.75
CA PHE A 480 -23.24 31.97 1.16
C PHE A 480 -22.07 32.17 0.19
N ILE A 481 -20.85 32.22 0.75
CA ILE A 481 -19.62 32.51 0.01
C ILE A 481 -18.63 31.35 0.21
N VAL A 482 -18.16 30.78 -0.91
CA VAL A 482 -17.11 29.75 -0.94
C VAL A 482 -16.00 30.17 -1.91
N PRO A 483 -15.05 31.01 -1.47
CA PRO A 483 -13.99 31.55 -2.32
C PRO A 483 -12.77 30.62 -2.35
N SER A 484 -12.99 29.31 -2.49
CA SER A 484 -11.88 28.36 -2.46
C SER A 484 -10.99 28.48 -3.70
N ARG A 485 -9.68 28.56 -3.51
CA ARG A 485 -8.69 28.75 -4.59
C ARG A 485 -8.38 27.45 -5.33
N GLY A 486 -8.62 26.31 -4.69
CA GLY A 486 -8.47 24.99 -5.27
C GLY A 486 -9.38 23.97 -4.60
N GLU A 487 -10.18 23.28 -5.40
CA GLU A 487 -11.00 22.13 -4.98
C GLU A 487 -10.86 21.03 -6.04
N SER A 488 -10.68 19.78 -5.62
CA SER A 488 -10.73 18.63 -6.53
C SER A 488 -12.16 18.39 -7.01
N PHE A 489 -13.11 18.32 -6.07
CA PHE A 489 -14.55 18.33 -6.31
C PHE A 489 -15.25 18.77 -5.03
N SER A 490 -15.86 19.95 -5.03
CA SER A 490 -16.32 20.59 -3.79
C SER A 490 -17.67 20.04 -3.31
N TYR A 491 -17.63 19.18 -2.28
CA TYR A 491 -18.84 18.79 -1.55
C TYR A 491 -19.57 19.99 -0.95
N VAL A 492 -18.83 20.97 -0.42
CA VAL A 492 -19.42 22.16 0.23
C VAL A 492 -20.28 22.96 -0.77
N VAL A 493 -19.82 23.10 -2.02
CA VAL A 493 -20.62 23.74 -3.08
C VAL A 493 -21.78 22.84 -3.52
N LEU A 494 -21.55 21.53 -3.65
CA LEU A 494 -22.62 20.58 -3.99
C LEU A 494 -23.77 20.64 -2.97
N GLU A 495 -23.45 20.58 -1.68
CA GLU A 495 -24.40 20.60 -0.56
C GLU A 495 -25.27 21.86 -0.59
N GLN A 496 -24.64 23.03 -0.72
CA GLN A 496 -25.33 24.31 -0.81
C GLN A 496 -26.29 24.36 -1.99
N LEU A 497 -25.85 23.92 -3.17
CA LEU A 497 -26.70 23.91 -4.36
C LEU A 497 -27.83 22.88 -4.25
N LEU A 498 -27.60 21.72 -3.63
CA LEU A 498 -28.64 20.70 -3.37
C LEU A 498 -29.69 21.15 -2.33
N LEU A 499 -29.32 22.07 -1.44
CA LEU A 499 -30.23 22.75 -0.50
C LEU A 499 -30.96 23.94 -1.15
N GLY A 500 -30.46 24.46 -2.28
CA GLY A 500 -30.99 25.67 -2.91
C GLY A 500 -30.45 26.96 -2.27
N ALA A 501 -29.24 26.95 -1.72
CA ALA A 501 -28.62 28.16 -1.19
C ALA A 501 -28.30 29.16 -2.32
N ARG A 502 -28.36 30.46 -2.00
CA ARG A 502 -27.76 31.51 -2.84
C ARG A 502 -26.25 31.47 -2.59
N LEU A 503 -25.47 31.25 -3.64
CA LEU A 503 -24.04 30.99 -3.54
C LEU A 503 -23.26 31.98 -4.42
N VAL A 504 -22.14 32.48 -3.90
CA VAL A 504 -21.04 33.03 -4.70
C VAL A 504 -19.77 32.24 -4.43
N ALA A 505 -19.05 31.89 -5.48
CA ALA A 505 -17.82 31.11 -5.38
C ALA A 505 -16.79 31.52 -6.42
N TYR A 506 -15.56 31.01 -6.28
CA TYR A 506 -14.55 31.18 -7.32
C TYR A 506 -14.73 30.20 -8.47
N ASN A 507 -14.47 30.69 -9.68
CA ASN A 507 -14.40 29.95 -10.93
C ASN A 507 -13.02 29.27 -11.05
N THR A 508 -12.72 28.39 -10.09
CA THR A 508 -11.45 27.65 -10.03
C THR A 508 -11.70 26.20 -9.68
N GLY A 509 -10.70 25.37 -10.00
CA GLY A 509 -10.72 23.97 -9.62
C GLY A 509 -11.84 23.17 -10.26
N GLY A 510 -12.18 22.05 -9.63
CA GLY A 510 -13.32 21.21 -10.01
C GLY A 510 -14.67 21.77 -9.56
N VAL A 511 -14.74 22.97 -8.96
CA VAL A 511 -16.01 23.54 -8.46
C VAL A 511 -16.99 23.76 -9.62
N ILE A 512 -16.52 24.22 -10.78
CA ILE A 512 -17.37 24.41 -11.96
C ILE A 512 -17.98 23.11 -12.49
N GLU A 513 -17.27 21.99 -12.33
CA GLU A 513 -17.76 20.67 -12.74
C GLU A 513 -18.80 20.10 -11.76
N VAL A 514 -18.81 20.61 -10.51
CA VAL A 514 -19.89 20.36 -9.54
C VAL A 514 -21.17 21.04 -10.00
N VAL A 515 -21.11 22.29 -10.48
CA VAL A 515 -22.30 23.02 -10.94
C VAL A 515 -22.80 22.47 -12.28
N ASP A 516 -21.87 22.19 -13.19
CA ASP A 516 -22.12 21.66 -14.55
C ASP A 516 -23.12 22.51 -15.35
N ASP A 517 -22.95 23.84 -15.26
CA ASP A 517 -23.82 24.84 -15.88
C ASP A 517 -23.08 26.14 -16.16
N PRO A 518 -22.71 26.39 -17.43
CA PRO A 518 -22.01 27.61 -17.81
C PRO A 518 -22.77 28.89 -17.47
N ASP A 519 -24.10 28.90 -17.59
CA ASP A 519 -24.91 30.10 -17.36
C ASP A 519 -24.94 30.42 -15.86
N TYR A 520 -25.15 29.41 -15.01
CA TYR A 520 -25.08 29.58 -13.56
C TYR A 520 -23.69 30.03 -13.11
N VAL A 521 -22.62 29.40 -13.63
CA VAL A 521 -21.24 29.79 -13.33
C VAL A 521 -20.99 31.25 -13.73
N SER A 522 -21.37 31.66 -14.94
CA SER A 522 -21.17 33.04 -15.40
C SER A 522 -21.84 34.11 -14.52
N ARG A 523 -22.95 33.74 -13.87
CA ARG A 523 -23.78 34.64 -13.06
C ARG A 523 -23.36 34.70 -11.59
N PHE A 524 -22.90 33.58 -11.02
CA PHE A 524 -22.66 33.45 -9.58
C PHE A 524 -21.19 33.23 -9.21
N PHE A 525 -20.33 32.94 -10.20
CA PHE A 525 -18.91 32.67 -9.97
C PHE A 525 -18.04 33.83 -10.48
N CYS A 526 -16.82 33.92 -9.96
CA CYS A 526 -15.87 35.00 -10.28
C CYS A 526 -14.42 34.53 -10.26
N ASP A 527 -13.52 35.31 -10.84
CA ASP A 527 -12.09 35.03 -10.80
C ASP A 527 -11.54 35.05 -9.36
N PRO A 528 -10.46 34.30 -9.06
CA PRO A 528 -9.95 34.09 -7.70
C PRO A 528 -9.18 35.31 -7.15
N THR A 529 -9.86 36.45 -7.05
CA THR A 529 -9.34 37.71 -6.52
C THR A 529 -10.36 38.40 -5.61
N PRO A 530 -9.92 39.11 -4.55
CA PRO A 530 -10.81 39.84 -3.66
C PRO A 530 -11.72 40.84 -4.38
N GLN A 531 -11.19 41.53 -5.41
CA GLN A 531 -11.93 42.55 -6.17
C GLN A 531 -13.04 41.93 -7.02
N ALA A 532 -12.76 40.79 -7.68
CA ALA A 532 -13.78 40.07 -8.43
C ALA A 532 -14.85 39.47 -7.51
N LEU A 533 -14.44 38.99 -6.33
CA LEU A 533 -15.36 38.50 -5.30
C LEU A 533 -16.32 39.59 -4.82
N ALA A 534 -15.78 40.75 -4.43
CA ALA A 534 -16.58 41.88 -3.96
C ALA A 534 -17.61 42.32 -5.03
N ARG A 535 -17.17 42.49 -6.28
CA ARG A 535 -18.07 42.85 -7.40
C ARG A 535 -19.16 41.80 -7.59
N ARG A 536 -18.82 40.52 -7.54
CA ARG A 536 -19.80 39.45 -7.70
C ARG A 536 -20.81 39.43 -6.55
N ILE A 537 -20.37 39.67 -5.32
CA ILE A 537 -21.26 39.83 -4.17
C ILE A 537 -22.24 40.98 -4.43
N GLU A 538 -21.77 42.16 -4.84
CA GLU A 538 -22.65 43.29 -5.14
C GLU A 538 -23.67 42.99 -6.24
N ASP A 539 -23.25 42.34 -7.33
CA ASP A 539 -24.14 41.98 -8.42
C ASP A 539 -25.25 41.04 -7.96
N VAL A 540 -24.92 40.06 -7.12
CA VAL A 540 -25.86 39.08 -6.56
C VAL A 540 -26.79 39.73 -5.53
N LEU A 541 -26.32 40.72 -4.76
CA LEU A 541 -27.14 41.54 -3.86
C LEU A 541 -28.18 42.39 -4.62
N ARG A 542 -27.92 42.78 -5.87
CA ARG A 542 -28.84 43.56 -6.72
C ARG A 542 -29.95 42.73 -7.36
N LEU A 543 -29.82 41.40 -7.38
CA LEU A 543 -30.84 40.53 -7.97
C LEU A 543 -32.12 40.52 -7.12
N SER A 544 -33.27 40.51 -7.79
CA SER A 544 -34.55 40.40 -7.09
C SER A 544 -34.73 39.00 -6.48
N PRO A 545 -35.49 38.86 -5.39
CA PRO A 545 -35.69 37.54 -4.77
C PRO A 545 -36.33 36.51 -5.71
N LYS A 546 -37.17 36.96 -6.65
CA LYS A 546 -37.77 36.11 -7.68
C LYS A 546 -36.74 35.57 -8.67
N GLU A 547 -35.74 36.37 -9.04
CA GLU A 547 -34.65 35.91 -9.91
C GLU A 547 -33.79 34.86 -9.21
N HIS A 548 -33.48 35.05 -7.92
CA HIS A 548 -32.81 34.04 -7.11
C HIS A 548 -33.60 32.74 -7.07
N GLN A 549 -34.90 32.83 -6.84
CA GLN A 549 -35.78 31.65 -6.77
C GLN A 549 -35.73 30.80 -8.03
N VAL A 550 -35.86 31.43 -9.20
CA VAL A 550 -35.82 30.71 -10.48
C VAL A 550 -34.49 29.98 -10.66
N GLN A 551 -33.37 30.67 -10.43
CA GLN A 551 -32.03 30.11 -10.63
C GLN A 551 -31.72 28.99 -9.62
N ALA A 552 -31.99 29.21 -8.34
CA ALA A 552 -31.72 28.25 -7.28
C ALA A 552 -32.60 27.00 -7.42
N SER A 553 -33.90 27.14 -7.73
CA SER A 553 -34.79 25.99 -7.94
C SER A 553 -34.39 25.15 -9.16
N GLN A 554 -34.02 25.79 -10.28
CA GLN A 554 -33.55 25.08 -11.48
C GLN A 554 -32.25 24.31 -11.21
N ALA A 555 -31.25 24.97 -10.60
CA ALA A 555 -29.99 24.34 -10.26
C ALA A 555 -30.19 23.16 -9.30
N ARG A 556 -30.98 23.35 -8.22
CA ARG A 556 -31.28 22.32 -7.22
C ARG A 556 -31.94 21.09 -7.84
N GLY A 557 -32.97 21.28 -8.67
CA GLY A 557 -33.69 20.19 -9.32
C GLY A 557 -32.78 19.35 -10.22
N ARG A 558 -32.00 20.01 -11.08
CA ARG A 558 -31.03 19.33 -11.96
C ARG A 558 -29.98 18.57 -11.15
N LEU A 559 -29.38 19.20 -10.14
CA LEU A 559 -28.31 18.61 -9.35
C LEU A 559 -28.80 17.42 -8.52
N ARG A 560 -30.01 17.50 -7.95
CA ARG A 560 -30.63 16.36 -7.26
C ARG A 560 -30.83 15.18 -8.19
N GLN A 561 -31.33 15.41 -9.40
CA GLN A 561 -31.51 14.34 -10.39
C GLN A 561 -30.17 13.72 -10.79
N ARG A 562 -29.17 14.55 -11.16
CA ARG A 562 -27.82 14.08 -11.48
C ARG A 562 -27.19 13.30 -10.33
N GLN A 563 -27.36 13.75 -9.09
CA GLN A 563 -26.76 13.08 -7.94
C GLN A 563 -27.41 11.71 -7.68
N ARG A 564 -28.70 11.52 -7.98
CA ARG A 564 -29.33 10.19 -7.95
C ARG A 564 -28.66 9.25 -8.95
N GLU A 565 -28.46 9.68 -10.18
CA GLU A 565 -27.79 8.89 -11.22
C GLU A 565 -26.35 8.53 -10.82
N VAL A 566 -25.60 9.49 -10.26
CA VAL A 566 -24.27 9.25 -9.71
C VAL A 566 -24.31 8.22 -8.57
N ASN A 567 -25.24 8.36 -7.63
CA ASN A 567 -25.37 7.43 -6.51
C ASN A 567 -25.82 6.03 -6.94
N GLU A 568 -26.70 5.92 -7.95
CA GLU A 568 -27.12 4.64 -8.53
C GLU A 568 -25.94 3.91 -9.17
N TRP A 569 -25.08 4.63 -9.89
CA TRP A 569 -23.85 4.09 -10.46
C TRP A 569 -22.91 3.57 -9.36
N TRP A 570 -22.70 4.35 -8.29
CA TRP A 570 -21.85 3.94 -7.16
C TRP A 570 -22.43 2.80 -6.33
N GLY A 571 -23.76 2.73 -6.17
CA GLY A 571 -24.41 1.66 -5.43
C GLY A 571 -24.32 0.30 -6.14
N ARG A 572 -24.01 0.29 -7.44
CA ARG A 572 -23.88 -0.93 -8.27
C ARG A 572 -25.10 -1.86 -8.12
N ASN A 573 -26.29 -1.31 -7.85
CA ASN A 573 -27.51 -2.06 -7.60
C ASN A 573 -27.89 -2.85 -8.87
N GLY A 574 -27.98 -4.18 -8.76
CA GLY A 574 -28.27 -5.05 -9.90
C GLY A 574 -27.09 -5.34 -10.83
N ALA A 575 -25.93 -4.70 -10.63
CA ALA A 575 -24.71 -5.09 -11.33
C ALA A 575 -24.15 -6.36 -10.69
N SER A 576 -24.01 -7.43 -11.49
CA SER A 576 -23.24 -8.60 -11.07
C SER A 576 -21.83 -8.17 -10.69
N PRO A 577 -21.23 -8.75 -9.64
CA PRO A 577 -19.80 -8.57 -9.37
C PRO A 577 -19.04 -8.81 -10.67
N PRO A 578 -18.07 -7.95 -11.04
CA PRO A 578 -17.19 -8.26 -12.15
C PRO A 578 -16.57 -9.63 -11.87
N SER A 579 -16.81 -10.60 -12.75
CA SER A 579 -16.12 -11.88 -12.68
C SER A 579 -14.70 -11.60 -13.16
N PRO A 580 -13.69 -11.65 -12.28
CA PRO A 580 -12.34 -11.40 -12.74
C PRO A 580 -12.00 -12.44 -13.81
N GLU A 581 -11.35 -11.99 -14.89
CA GLU A 581 -10.76 -12.91 -15.84
C GLU A 581 -9.65 -13.67 -15.11
N TRP A 582 -9.96 -14.90 -14.70
CA TRP A 582 -9.00 -15.73 -14.00
C TRP A 582 -7.84 -16.02 -14.94
N PRO A 583 -6.60 -15.87 -14.48
CA PRO A 583 -5.43 -16.08 -15.31
C PRO A 583 -5.44 -17.53 -15.80
N ARG A 584 -5.07 -17.73 -17.06
CA ARG A 584 -4.68 -19.04 -17.55
C ARG A 584 -3.28 -19.37 -17.01
N PHE A 585 -2.92 -20.64 -17.01
CA PHE A 585 -1.52 -21.02 -16.81
C PHE A 585 -0.65 -20.26 -17.81
N VAL A 586 0.36 -19.56 -17.31
CA VAL A 586 1.28 -18.78 -18.12
C VAL A 586 2.60 -19.52 -18.15
N GLU A 587 3.13 -19.80 -19.34
CA GLU A 587 4.50 -20.28 -19.47
C GLU A 587 5.47 -19.19 -19.04
N LEU A 588 6.31 -19.49 -18.05
CA LEU A 588 7.30 -18.57 -17.52
C LEU A 588 8.68 -18.87 -18.11
N PRO A 589 9.56 -17.85 -18.21
CA PRO A 589 10.92 -18.08 -18.65
C PRO A 589 11.62 -19.07 -17.73
N SER A 590 12.66 -19.73 -18.25
CA SER A 590 13.47 -20.66 -17.47
C SER A 590 13.94 -20.00 -16.17
N PRO A 591 13.82 -20.69 -15.01
CA PRO A 591 14.26 -20.15 -13.73
C PRO A 591 15.77 -20.30 -13.51
N ALA A 592 16.55 -20.55 -14.57
CA ALA A 592 17.99 -20.72 -14.47
C ALA A 592 18.67 -19.41 -14.03
N VAL A 593 19.32 -19.46 -12.86
CA VAL A 593 20.00 -18.32 -12.22
C VAL A 593 21.43 -18.70 -11.89
N THR A 594 22.37 -17.79 -12.18
CA THR A 594 23.75 -17.85 -11.65
C THR A 594 23.85 -16.92 -10.43
N VAL A 595 24.40 -17.40 -9.32
CA VAL A 595 24.70 -16.54 -8.16
C VAL A 595 26.15 -16.09 -8.25
N VAL A 596 26.41 -14.80 -8.07
CA VAL A 596 27.75 -14.21 -8.01
C VAL A 596 27.95 -13.62 -6.62
N ALA A 597 28.95 -14.08 -5.88
CA ALA A 597 29.24 -13.61 -4.52
C ALA A 597 30.73 -13.33 -4.32
N PHE A 598 31.03 -12.34 -3.48
CA PHE A 598 32.39 -11.93 -3.13
C PHE A 598 32.89 -12.71 -1.92
N ALA A 599 34.14 -13.19 -1.99
CA ALA A 599 34.81 -13.96 -0.95
C ALA A 599 35.87 -13.16 -0.17
N ASP A 600 36.26 -11.98 -0.66
CA ASP A 600 37.42 -11.21 -0.17
C ASP A 600 37.41 -10.92 1.33
N ASN A 601 36.25 -10.56 1.90
CA ASN A 601 36.12 -10.27 3.33
C ASN A 601 35.40 -11.37 4.12
N ARG A 602 35.30 -12.59 3.57
CA ARG A 602 34.65 -13.72 4.24
C ARG A 602 35.68 -14.65 4.87
N THR A 603 35.45 -15.05 6.11
CA THR A 603 36.10 -16.23 6.70
C THR A 603 35.55 -17.51 6.05
N LEU A 604 36.26 -18.63 6.19
CA LEU A 604 35.75 -19.93 5.72
C LEU A 604 34.40 -20.30 6.36
N ASP A 605 34.19 -19.94 7.63
CA ASP A 605 32.89 -20.13 8.31
C ASP A 605 31.78 -19.28 7.68
N GLN A 606 32.08 -18.03 7.30
CA GLN A 606 31.13 -17.16 6.60
C GLN A 606 30.84 -17.63 5.17
N LEU A 607 31.79 -18.33 4.53
CA LEU A 607 31.58 -18.99 3.25
C LEU A 607 30.71 -20.25 3.42
N ASP A 608 30.90 -21.01 4.49
CA ASP A 608 30.01 -22.13 4.84
C ASP A 608 28.58 -21.62 5.05
N ASP A 609 28.37 -20.55 5.84
CA ASP A 609 27.05 -19.93 6.04
C ASP A 609 26.41 -19.47 4.72
N PHE A 610 27.21 -18.90 3.82
CA PHE A 610 26.75 -18.54 2.48
C PHE A 610 26.30 -19.75 1.67
N VAL A 611 27.10 -20.82 1.61
CA VAL A 611 26.73 -22.05 0.90
C VAL A 611 25.48 -22.68 1.50
N LEU A 612 25.35 -22.69 2.82
CA LEU A 612 24.13 -23.12 3.49
C LEU A 612 22.93 -22.27 3.06
N SER A 613 23.08 -20.96 2.88
CA SER A 613 22.00 -20.10 2.40
C SER A 613 21.60 -20.38 0.94
N VAL A 614 22.58 -20.70 0.09
CA VAL A 614 22.34 -21.15 -1.30
C VAL A 614 21.57 -22.47 -1.29
N ARG A 615 22.00 -23.45 -0.49
CA ARG A 615 21.31 -24.74 -0.33
C ARG A 615 19.90 -24.59 0.22
N ARG A 616 19.62 -23.58 1.04
CA ARG A 616 18.27 -23.32 1.58
C ARG A 616 17.37 -22.51 0.65
N SER A 617 17.92 -21.94 -0.41
CA SER A 617 17.13 -21.21 -1.40
C SER A 617 16.10 -22.14 -2.05
N ARG A 618 14.85 -21.69 -2.19
CA ARG A 618 13.79 -22.45 -2.85
C ARG A 618 14.08 -22.65 -4.33
N LEU A 619 14.49 -21.58 -4.99
CA LEU A 619 15.05 -21.64 -6.33
C LEU A 619 16.53 -22.02 -6.22
N LYS A 620 16.90 -23.20 -6.72
CA LYS A 620 18.30 -23.64 -6.76
C LYS A 620 19.03 -22.94 -7.91
N PRO A 621 20.18 -22.28 -7.66
CA PRO A 621 20.96 -21.72 -8.75
C PRO A 621 21.60 -22.84 -9.57
N THR A 622 21.75 -22.59 -10.87
CA THR A 622 22.47 -23.49 -11.77
C THR A 622 23.96 -23.52 -11.46
N ARG A 623 24.51 -22.38 -11.03
CA ARG A 623 25.94 -22.20 -10.75
C ARG A 623 26.15 -21.11 -9.71
N VAL A 624 27.23 -21.23 -8.95
CA VAL A 624 27.75 -20.19 -8.06
C VAL A 624 29.13 -19.74 -8.57
N ILE A 625 29.32 -18.44 -8.78
CA ILE A 625 30.63 -17.84 -9.08
C ILE A 625 31.10 -17.12 -7.82
N LEU A 626 32.23 -17.54 -7.28
CA LEU A 626 32.88 -16.89 -6.16
C LEU A 626 34.02 -16.01 -6.66
N VAL A 627 34.01 -14.76 -6.22
CA VAL A 627 34.98 -13.75 -6.64
C VAL A 627 35.93 -13.47 -5.49
N GLY A 628 37.20 -13.81 -5.67
CA GLY A 628 38.26 -13.63 -4.68
C GLY A 628 39.46 -12.85 -5.21
N ARG A 629 40.16 -12.13 -4.33
CA ARG A 629 41.45 -11.49 -4.59
C ARG A 629 42.56 -12.51 -4.42
N ARG A 630 43.53 -12.47 -5.32
CA ARG A 630 44.83 -13.12 -5.14
C ARG A 630 45.72 -12.21 -4.31
N SER A 631 45.40 -12.06 -3.02
CA SER A 631 46.17 -11.23 -2.08
C SER A 631 47.44 -11.94 -1.55
N ASP A 632 47.37 -13.25 -1.35
CA ASP A 632 48.49 -14.15 -0.98
C ASP A 632 48.21 -15.58 -1.52
N GLU A 633 49.25 -16.35 -1.85
CA GLU A 633 49.13 -17.71 -2.40
C GLU A 633 48.47 -18.68 -1.42
N LEU A 634 48.71 -18.53 -0.12
CA LEU A 634 48.09 -19.36 0.92
C LEU A 634 46.58 -19.14 1.02
N ALA A 635 46.13 -17.89 0.96
CA ALA A 635 44.71 -17.55 1.02
C ALA A 635 43.97 -18.04 -0.24
N ALA A 636 44.58 -17.87 -1.41
CA ALA A 636 44.05 -18.39 -2.67
C ALA A 636 43.93 -19.92 -2.65
N ALA A 637 44.98 -20.63 -2.21
CA ALA A 637 44.98 -22.09 -2.09
C ALA A 637 43.93 -22.60 -1.09
N ALA A 638 43.74 -21.90 0.04
CA ALA A 638 42.71 -22.25 1.02
C ALA A 638 41.29 -22.10 0.44
N LEU A 639 41.03 -21.04 -0.34
CA LEU A 639 39.74 -20.82 -0.99
C LEU A 639 39.48 -21.83 -2.11
N GLU A 640 40.50 -22.19 -2.88
CA GLU A 640 40.44 -23.28 -3.87
C GLU A 640 40.14 -24.63 -3.21
N ALA A 641 40.85 -24.96 -2.14
CA ALA A 641 40.63 -26.19 -1.38
C ALA A 641 39.21 -26.24 -0.79
N TRP A 642 38.72 -25.13 -0.25
CA TRP A 642 37.36 -25.03 0.27
C TRP A 642 36.31 -25.19 -0.85
N ALA A 643 36.52 -24.61 -2.04
CA ALA A 643 35.58 -24.72 -3.16
C ALA A 643 35.52 -26.16 -3.73
N LEU A 644 36.64 -26.89 -3.68
CA LEU A 644 36.76 -28.27 -4.13
C LEU A 644 36.44 -29.33 -3.05
N ASP A 645 36.13 -28.90 -1.83
CA ASP A 645 35.77 -29.79 -0.73
C ASP A 645 34.57 -30.68 -1.10
N GLU A 646 34.62 -31.98 -0.79
CA GLU A 646 33.57 -32.95 -1.06
C GLU A 646 32.21 -32.49 -0.50
N LYS A 647 32.23 -31.77 0.63
CA LYS A 647 31.02 -31.21 1.25
C LYS A 647 30.28 -30.20 0.36
N ASN A 648 30.91 -29.72 -0.72
CA ASN A 648 30.39 -28.72 -1.67
C ASN A 648 30.08 -29.30 -3.06
N SER A 649 30.26 -30.61 -3.25
CA SER A 649 30.09 -31.30 -4.53
C SER A 649 28.67 -31.28 -5.11
N ASP A 650 27.65 -30.96 -4.29
CA ASP A 650 26.26 -30.79 -4.71
C ASP A 650 25.99 -29.46 -5.45
N LEU A 651 26.93 -28.52 -5.43
CA LEU A 651 26.84 -27.23 -6.11
C LEU A 651 27.95 -27.07 -7.15
N GLU A 652 27.60 -26.52 -8.31
CA GLU A 652 28.60 -26.10 -9.31
C GLU A 652 29.23 -24.76 -8.87
N ILE A 653 30.30 -24.81 -8.08
CA ILE A 653 31.06 -23.64 -7.62
C ILE A 653 32.23 -23.37 -8.57
N LYS A 654 32.27 -22.18 -9.17
CA LYS A 654 33.39 -21.68 -9.97
C LYS A 654 34.10 -20.56 -9.23
N LEU A 655 35.38 -20.72 -8.98
CA LEU A 655 36.21 -19.68 -8.38
C LEU A 655 36.81 -18.76 -9.46
N HIS A 656 36.72 -17.46 -9.24
CA HIS A 656 37.36 -16.42 -10.05
C HIS A 656 38.31 -15.60 -9.17
N LEU A 657 39.61 -15.86 -9.31
CA LEU A 657 40.67 -15.13 -8.61
C LEU A 657 41.23 -14.00 -9.48
N HIS A 658 41.24 -12.79 -8.94
CA HIS A 658 41.72 -11.59 -9.63
C HIS A 658 42.93 -10.95 -8.92
N THR A 659 43.80 -10.28 -9.68
CA THR A 659 44.95 -9.55 -9.11
C THR A 659 44.50 -8.27 -8.42
N THR A 660 45.23 -7.78 -7.42
CA THR A 660 44.92 -6.54 -6.70
C THR A 660 44.74 -5.32 -7.60
N ASP A 661 45.36 -5.30 -8.78
CA ASP A 661 45.31 -4.19 -9.73
C ASP A 661 44.17 -4.32 -10.76
N SER A 662 43.38 -5.39 -10.73
CA SER A 662 42.31 -5.56 -11.72
C SER A 662 41.09 -4.73 -11.35
N THR A 663 40.73 -3.79 -12.22
CA THR A 663 39.45 -3.10 -12.18
C THR A 663 38.33 -4.05 -12.67
N GLY A 664 37.15 -3.96 -12.07
CA GLY A 664 35.93 -4.61 -12.54
C GLY A 664 35.69 -6.10 -12.33
N PRO A 665 35.82 -6.63 -11.10
CA PRO A 665 35.49 -8.02 -10.81
C PRO A 665 34.02 -8.38 -11.11
N ARG A 666 33.04 -7.46 -10.95
CA ARG A 666 31.63 -7.75 -11.27
C ARG A 666 31.41 -7.90 -12.77
N ASP A 667 31.96 -6.99 -13.55
CA ASP A 667 31.79 -6.99 -15.01
C ASP A 667 32.55 -8.15 -15.67
N ILE A 668 33.72 -8.53 -15.15
CA ILE A 668 34.42 -9.75 -15.59
C ILE A 668 33.57 -10.99 -15.31
N CYS A 669 32.95 -11.08 -14.13
CA CYS A 669 32.06 -12.19 -13.80
C CYS A 669 30.79 -12.16 -14.66
N LEU A 670 30.21 -10.98 -14.89
CA LEU A 670 29.07 -10.78 -15.77
C LEU A 670 29.31 -11.36 -17.17
N GLN A 671 30.52 -11.21 -17.73
CA GLN A 671 30.86 -11.80 -19.02
C GLN A 671 30.88 -13.34 -19.01
N GLN A 672 31.13 -13.96 -17.86
CA GLN A 672 31.18 -15.42 -17.70
C GLN A 672 29.80 -16.06 -17.45
N ILE A 673 28.77 -15.25 -17.18
CA ILE A 673 27.41 -15.74 -16.93
C ILE A 673 26.76 -16.18 -18.24
N GLN A 674 26.21 -17.40 -18.23
CA GLN A 674 25.54 -18.05 -19.35
C GLN A 674 24.02 -18.15 -19.17
N THR A 675 23.53 -17.96 -17.94
CA THR A 675 22.10 -17.97 -17.63
C THR A 675 21.44 -16.65 -18.02
N GLU A 676 20.13 -16.66 -18.25
CA GLU A 676 19.35 -15.44 -18.55
C GLU A 676 19.38 -14.45 -17.37
N PHE A 677 19.36 -14.99 -16.16
CA PHE A 677 19.33 -14.23 -14.92
C PHE A 677 20.58 -14.50 -14.08
N ALA A 678 21.00 -13.49 -13.33
CA ALA A 678 22.05 -13.60 -12.34
C ALA A 678 21.72 -12.83 -11.07
N PHE A 679 22.06 -13.37 -9.92
CA PHE A 679 21.95 -12.66 -8.66
C PHE A 679 23.34 -12.26 -8.18
N PHE A 680 23.62 -10.96 -8.14
CA PHE A 680 24.82 -10.43 -7.52
C PHE A 680 24.56 -10.24 -6.03
N LEU A 681 25.46 -10.74 -5.20
CA LEU A 681 25.37 -10.63 -3.74
C LEU A 681 26.57 -9.86 -3.22
N ASP A 682 26.31 -8.84 -2.40
CA ASP A 682 27.36 -8.03 -1.78
C ASP A 682 28.20 -8.87 -0.80
N ASP A 683 29.36 -8.32 -0.44
CA ASP A 683 30.29 -9.00 0.46
C ASP A 683 29.68 -9.19 1.86
N GLY A 684 29.91 -10.37 2.43
CA GLY A 684 29.32 -10.81 3.70
C GLY A 684 27.80 -10.98 3.72
N ALA A 685 27.07 -10.67 2.64
CA ALA A 685 25.62 -10.84 2.60
C ALA A 685 25.22 -12.33 2.47
N ILE A 686 24.01 -12.65 2.94
CA ILE A 686 23.46 -14.01 3.01
C ILE A 686 22.05 -14.00 2.39
N LEU A 687 21.72 -15.02 1.61
CA LEU A 687 20.41 -15.16 0.97
C LEU A 687 19.35 -15.62 1.98
N LEU A 688 18.17 -15.02 1.92
CA LEU A 688 16.96 -15.62 2.50
C LEU A 688 16.38 -16.69 1.56
N PRO A 689 15.60 -17.66 2.06
CA PRO A 689 15.10 -18.78 1.24
C PRO A 689 14.35 -18.38 -0.03
N ARG A 690 13.68 -17.23 -0.04
CA ARG A 690 12.90 -16.73 -1.19
C ARG A 690 13.63 -15.71 -2.08
N THR A 691 14.83 -15.27 -1.71
CA THR A 691 15.55 -14.18 -2.42
C THR A 691 15.62 -14.38 -3.93
N LEU A 692 16.07 -15.56 -4.35
CA LEU A 692 16.28 -15.88 -5.76
C LEU A 692 14.95 -16.04 -6.50
N GLU A 693 13.98 -16.68 -5.84
CA GLU A 693 12.63 -16.89 -6.38
C GLU A 693 11.90 -15.57 -6.60
N ASP A 694 11.92 -14.67 -5.61
CA ASP A 694 11.25 -13.38 -5.67
C ASP A 694 11.89 -12.47 -6.72
N GLY A 695 13.22 -12.46 -6.81
CA GLY A 695 13.95 -11.75 -7.85
C GLY A 695 13.64 -12.27 -9.26
N TRP A 696 13.65 -13.60 -9.44
CA TRP A 696 13.27 -14.22 -10.71
C TRP A 696 11.81 -13.91 -11.06
N ASN A 697 10.87 -14.07 -10.13
CA ASN A 697 9.46 -13.82 -10.36
C ASN A 697 9.19 -12.35 -10.74
N ALA A 698 9.91 -11.40 -10.15
CA ALA A 698 9.82 -9.99 -10.53
C ALA A 698 10.26 -9.76 -11.99
N LEU A 699 11.42 -10.29 -12.39
CA LEU A 699 11.93 -10.15 -13.77
C LEU A 699 11.11 -10.96 -14.79
N ALA A 700 10.51 -12.08 -14.38
CA ALA A 700 9.60 -12.89 -15.19
C ALA A 700 8.19 -12.27 -15.30
N THR A 701 7.81 -11.40 -14.37
CA THR A 701 6.54 -10.65 -14.42
C THR A 701 6.65 -9.46 -15.36
N ASP A 702 7.81 -8.79 -15.38
CA ASP A 702 8.05 -7.61 -16.22
C ASP A 702 9.30 -7.80 -17.09
N PRO A 703 9.14 -8.19 -18.37
CA PRO A 703 10.27 -8.41 -19.27
C PRO A 703 11.16 -7.17 -19.49
N LYS A 704 10.64 -5.96 -19.24
CA LYS A 704 11.38 -4.70 -19.36
C LYS A 704 12.16 -4.35 -18.08
N LEU A 705 12.00 -5.11 -17.01
CA LEU A 705 12.73 -4.92 -15.76
C LEU A 705 14.15 -5.48 -15.93
N LEU A 706 15.16 -4.65 -15.66
CA LEU A 706 16.57 -5.03 -15.75
C LEU A 706 17.06 -5.66 -14.46
N ALA A 707 16.58 -5.16 -13.31
CA ALA A 707 17.02 -5.64 -12.01
C ALA A 707 15.91 -5.54 -10.95
N ALA A 708 15.95 -6.46 -9.99
CA ALA A 708 15.06 -6.48 -8.84
C ALA A 708 15.70 -7.10 -7.61
N THR A 709 15.34 -6.61 -6.42
CA THR A 709 15.78 -7.18 -5.14
C THR A 709 14.80 -6.84 -4.02
N GLY A 710 14.79 -7.62 -2.94
CA GLY A 710 14.04 -7.31 -1.73
C GLY A 710 14.75 -6.30 -0.83
N PHE A 711 14.14 -5.99 0.32
CA PHE A 711 14.77 -5.15 1.34
C PHE A 711 16.05 -5.79 1.89
N ALA A 712 17.10 -4.98 2.06
CA ALA A 712 18.30 -5.37 2.79
C ALA A 712 18.04 -5.25 4.29
N LEU A 713 18.34 -6.32 5.03
CA LEU A 713 18.13 -6.41 6.47
C LEU A 713 19.47 -6.46 7.21
N ASN A 714 19.69 -5.52 8.14
CA ASN A 714 20.87 -5.57 8.99
C ASN A 714 20.70 -6.70 10.01
N ALA A 715 21.60 -7.70 9.96
CA ALA A 715 21.51 -8.87 10.84
C ALA A 715 22.05 -8.56 12.25
N VAL A 716 21.23 -8.85 13.28
CA VAL A 716 21.68 -8.95 14.68
C VAL A 716 22.24 -10.36 14.94
N GLU A 717 21.66 -11.42 14.36
CA GLU A 717 22.17 -12.81 14.28
C GLU A 717 21.34 -13.60 13.25
N SER A 718 21.95 -14.43 12.39
CA SER A 718 21.23 -15.19 11.35
C SER A 718 20.29 -16.27 11.92
N ALA A 719 20.58 -16.76 13.12
CA ALA A 719 19.78 -17.78 13.82
C ALA A 719 18.39 -17.30 14.24
N CYS A 720 18.19 -15.98 14.35
CA CYS A 720 16.92 -15.38 14.79
C CYS A 720 15.87 -15.27 13.69
N PHE A 721 16.22 -15.55 12.42
CA PHE A 721 15.30 -15.46 11.30
C PHE A 721 14.57 -16.79 11.07
N PRO A 722 13.23 -16.81 10.95
CA PRO A 722 12.50 -18.00 10.53
C PRO A 722 12.71 -18.26 9.03
N ARG A 723 12.72 -19.54 8.62
CA ARG A 723 12.88 -19.92 7.20
C ARG A 723 11.77 -19.38 6.29
N SER A 724 10.61 -19.09 6.85
CA SER A 724 9.45 -18.48 6.17
C SER A 724 9.75 -17.07 5.62
N GLY A 725 10.77 -16.39 6.13
CA GLY A 725 11.09 -14.99 5.80
C GLY A 725 10.41 -13.95 6.69
N GLY A 726 9.82 -14.35 7.84
CA GLY A 726 9.36 -13.42 8.87
C GLY A 726 10.50 -12.50 9.37
N VAL A 727 10.17 -11.25 9.67
CA VAL A 727 11.15 -10.24 10.09
C VAL A 727 11.14 -10.11 11.61
N PRO A 728 12.26 -10.35 12.32
CA PRO A 728 12.35 -10.08 13.75
C PRO A 728 12.14 -8.59 14.03
N THR A 729 11.39 -8.29 15.09
CA THR A 729 10.99 -6.93 15.51
C THR A 729 12.18 -5.97 15.70
N GLU A 730 13.37 -6.49 15.99
CA GLU A 730 14.58 -5.69 16.28
C GLU A 730 15.44 -5.37 15.03
N SER A 731 15.08 -5.90 13.85
CA SER A 731 15.89 -5.73 12.65
C SER A 731 15.74 -4.35 12.01
N LYS A 732 16.87 -3.69 11.70
CA LYS A 732 16.88 -2.44 10.94
C LYS A 732 16.81 -2.75 9.45
N THR A 733 15.75 -2.28 8.81
CA THR A 733 15.49 -2.50 7.38
C THR A 733 15.75 -1.22 6.59
N ARG A 734 16.55 -1.30 5.52
CA ARG A 734 16.68 -0.20 4.55
C ARG A 734 15.48 -0.23 3.60
N LYS A 735 14.66 0.83 3.62
CA LYS A 735 13.38 0.91 2.87
C LYS A 735 13.38 2.01 1.79
N PRO A 736 14.28 1.95 0.80
CA PRO A 736 14.31 2.96 -0.27
C PRO A 736 13.06 2.87 -1.15
N LEU A 737 12.80 3.90 -1.97
CA LEU A 737 11.74 3.80 -2.99
C LEU A 737 12.04 2.65 -3.97
N GLY A 738 13.29 2.56 -4.42
CA GLY A 738 13.81 1.50 -5.27
C GLY A 738 13.19 1.49 -6.66
N ILE A 739 13.03 2.68 -7.27
CA ILE A 739 12.43 2.89 -8.58
C ILE A 739 13.19 4.00 -9.35
N PRO A 740 13.21 4.01 -10.68
CA PRO A 740 13.90 5.04 -11.46
C PRO A 740 13.27 6.44 -11.35
N GLU A 741 11.98 6.54 -11.04
CA GLU A 741 11.28 7.81 -10.83
C GLU A 741 11.87 8.61 -9.64
N ALA A 742 12.59 7.94 -8.73
CA ALA A 742 13.25 8.57 -7.58
C ALA A 742 14.50 9.40 -7.95
N ARG A 743 14.88 9.48 -9.23
CA ARG A 743 16.15 10.06 -9.69
C ARG A 743 16.50 11.46 -9.19
N ALA A 744 15.50 12.31 -8.95
CA ALA A 744 15.73 13.66 -8.43
C ALA A 744 16.07 13.63 -6.93
N LEU A 745 15.28 12.89 -6.13
CA LEU A 745 15.54 12.69 -4.71
C LEU A 745 16.84 11.92 -4.46
N ALA A 746 17.19 11.01 -5.38
CA ALA A 746 18.42 10.23 -5.35
C ALA A 746 19.71 11.06 -5.46
N LEU A 747 19.64 12.29 -5.97
CA LEU A 747 20.78 13.22 -5.97
C LEU A 747 21.16 13.69 -4.57
N ARG A 748 20.23 13.59 -3.61
CA ARG A 748 20.40 14.02 -2.22
C ARG A 748 20.64 12.84 -1.29
N GLU A 749 19.83 11.79 -1.41
CA GLU A 749 19.92 10.59 -0.56
C GLU A 749 19.65 9.34 -1.39
N ASP A 750 20.37 8.23 -1.14
CA ASP A 750 20.23 7.03 -1.96
C ASP A 750 18.85 6.36 -1.77
N GLN A 751 17.95 6.64 -2.71
CA GLN A 751 16.58 6.12 -2.81
C GLN A 751 16.45 4.93 -3.77
N TYR A 752 17.57 4.41 -4.30
CA TYR A 752 17.55 3.21 -5.13
C TYR A 752 17.67 1.95 -4.28
N MET A 753 17.84 0.79 -4.92
CA MET A 753 17.91 -0.49 -4.22
C MET A 753 19.36 -0.91 -3.91
N ALA A 754 19.51 -1.98 -3.14
CA ALA A 754 20.84 -2.53 -2.84
C ALA A 754 21.56 -2.99 -4.11
N ALA A 755 22.89 -3.02 -4.06
CA ALA A 755 23.69 -3.58 -5.14
C ALA A 755 23.54 -5.11 -5.21
N SER A 756 23.19 -5.75 -4.09
CA SER A 756 22.69 -7.12 -4.07
C SER A 756 21.34 -7.23 -4.80
N ALA A 757 21.34 -7.72 -6.03
CA ALA A 757 20.15 -7.79 -6.86
C ALA A 757 20.18 -8.91 -7.91
N MET A 758 18.99 -9.39 -8.26
CA MET A 758 18.76 -10.17 -9.48
C MET A 758 18.82 -9.23 -10.68
N VAL A 759 19.55 -9.60 -11.72
CA VAL A 759 19.65 -8.87 -12.97
C VAL A 759 19.34 -9.75 -14.17
N ARG A 760 18.80 -9.15 -15.23
CA ARG A 760 18.68 -9.77 -16.56
C ARG A 760 20.02 -9.61 -17.27
N THR A 761 20.76 -10.71 -17.41
CA THR A 761 22.20 -10.69 -17.77
C THR A 761 22.47 -9.97 -19.08
N ALA A 762 21.72 -10.26 -20.15
CA ALA A 762 21.92 -9.61 -21.45
C ALA A 762 21.64 -8.10 -21.39
N ALA A 763 20.46 -7.70 -20.89
CA ALA A 763 20.09 -6.29 -20.78
C ALA A 763 21.00 -5.50 -19.82
N TRP A 764 21.54 -6.14 -18.79
CA TRP A 764 22.51 -5.55 -17.88
C TRP A 764 23.89 -5.35 -18.53
N LYS A 765 24.33 -6.26 -19.41
CA LYS A 765 25.53 -6.05 -20.23
C LYS A 765 25.34 -4.87 -21.17
N ASP A 766 24.19 -4.83 -21.85
CA ASP A 766 23.86 -3.77 -22.82
C ASP A 766 23.73 -2.38 -22.16
N SER A 767 23.42 -2.31 -20.87
CA SER A 767 23.38 -1.05 -20.12
C SER A 767 24.75 -0.55 -19.66
N GLY A 768 25.83 -1.30 -19.95
CA GLY A 768 27.20 -1.01 -19.55
C GLY A 768 27.66 -1.73 -18.28
N GLY A 769 26.89 -2.70 -17.78
CA GLY A 769 27.25 -3.46 -16.58
C GLY A 769 27.22 -2.60 -15.32
N TRP A 770 28.12 -2.90 -14.40
CA TRP A 770 28.36 -2.13 -13.18
C TRP A 770 29.25 -0.90 -13.41
N ASP A 771 30.02 -0.87 -14.51
CA ASP A 771 30.92 0.24 -14.90
C ASP A 771 32.06 0.44 -13.89
N ASP A 772 32.75 -0.67 -13.59
CA ASP A 772 33.78 -0.77 -12.55
C ASP A 772 35.17 -0.22 -13.01
N LEU A 773 35.23 0.89 -13.74
CA LEU A 773 36.48 1.42 -14.31
C LEU A 773 37.48 1.98 -13.28
N ASP A 774 37.14 2.02 -12.00
CA ASP A 774 37.95 2.65 -10.94
C ASP A 774 38.03 1.76 -9.68
N ALA A 775 39.25 1.39 -9.30
CA ALA A 775 39.57 0.26 -8.41
C ALA A 775 39.14 0.44 -6.94
N ASN A 776 38.90 1.67 -6.49
CA ASN A 776 38.94 1.98 -5.06
C ASN A 776 37.60 2.29 -4.40
N THR A 777 36.46 2.00 -5.01
CA THR A 777 35.17 2.06 -4.28
C THR A 777 34.07 1.37 -5.05
N TRP A 778 33.15 0.72 -4.36
CA TRP A 778 31.96 0.13 -4.96
C TRP A 778 30.77 1.03 -4.63
N ASP A 779 29.96 1.42 -5.63
CA ASP A 779 28.78 2.26 -5.38
C ASP A 779 27.61 1.87 -6.28
N GLY A 780 26.68 1.07 -5.75
CA GLY A 780 25.42 0.73 -6.41
C GLY A 780 24.61 1.97 -6.81
N THR A 781 24.75 3.08 -6.07
CA THR A 781 24.07 4.34 -6.35
C THR A 781 24.43 4.90 -7.72
N ALA A 782 25.70 4.83 -8.12
CA ALA A 782 26.16 5.30 -9.43
C ALA A 782 25.54 4.48 -10.57
N THR A 783 25.55 3.16 -10.44
CA THR A 783 24.92 2.27 -11.42
C THR A 783 23.43 2.58 -11.57
N TYR A 784 22.65 2.60 -10.48
CA TYR A 784 21.21 2.87 -10.56
C TYR A 784 20.91 4.31 -11.01
N THR A 785 21.78 5.28 -10.71
CA THR A 785 21.68 6.64 -11.26
C THR A 785 21.77 6.61 -12.79
N ARG A 786 22.79 5.94 -13.35
CA ARG A 786 22.93 5.78 -14.81
C ARG A 786 21.68 5.14 -15.43
N LEU A 787 21.19 4.05 -14.84
CA LEU A 787 20.00 3.36 -15.33
C LEU A 787 18.75 4.27 -15.28
N ALA A 788 18.54 4.98 -14.17
CA ALA A 788 17.38 5.85 -13.98
C ALA A 788 17.37 7.04 -14.96
N TRP A 789 18.54 7.66 -15.20
CA TRP A 789 18.67 8.76 -16.15
C TRP A 789 18.55 8.29 -17.62
N ARG A 790 18.96 7.04 -17.91
CA ARG A 790 18.67 6.35 -19.18
C ARG A 790 17.25 5.81 -19.30
N LYS A 791 16.36 6.09 -18.34
CA LYS A 791 14.97 5.60 -18.28
C LYS A 791 14.86 4.07 -18.31
N GLN A 792 15.90 3.37 -17.85
CA GLN A 792 15.88 1.91 -17.69
C GLN A 792 15.21 1.55 -16.37
N ARG A 793 14.52 0.39 -16.35
CA ARG A 793 13.62 0.04 -15.27
C ARG A 793 14.27 -0.96 -14.32
N PHE A 794 14.17 -0.66 -13.04
CA PHE A 794 14.49 -1.54 -11.93
C PHE A 794 13.45 -1.34 -10.82
N SER A 795 13.28 -2.32 -9.95
CA SER A 795 12.28 -2.23 -8.88
C SER A 795 12.70 -2.99 -7.64
N LEU A 796 12.39 -2.42 -6.49
CA LEU A 796 12.36 -3.16 -5.25
C LEU A 796 11.18 -4.15 -5.23
N VAL A 797 11.41 -5.35 -4.71
CA VAL A 797 10.36 -6.26 -4.26
C VAL A 797 10.04 -5.89 -2.81
N PRO A 798 8.78 -5.55 -2.46
CA PRO A 798 8.44 -5.02 -1.14
C PRO A 798 8.34 -6.13 -0.07
N GLN A 799 9.37 -6.97 0.03
CA GLN A 799 9.55 -8.05 0.98
C GLN A 799 11.02 -8.13 1.42
N PRO A 800 11.33 -8.74 2.57
CA PRO A 800 12.70 -9.13 2.94
C PRO A 800 13.44 -9.83 1.81
N GLY A 801 14.60 -9.30 1.42
CA GLY A 801 15.42 -9.85 0.36
C GLY A 801 16.58 -10.67 0.91
N HIS A 802 17.53 -10.01 1.55
CA HIS A 802 18.78 -10.64 1.98
C HIS A 802 19.27 -10.02 3.29
N LEU A 803 20.12 -10.76 3.99
CA LEU A 803 20.78 -10.28 5.19
C LEU A 803 22.09 -9.61 4.80
N VAL A 804 22.32 -8.40 5.31
CA VAL A 804 23.60 -7.69 5.19
C VAL A 804 24.30 -7.67 6.55
N PRO A 805 25.64 -7.79 6.57
CA PRO A 805 26.40 -7.64 7.79
C PRO A 805 26.24 -6.22 8.34
N THR A 806 26.17 -6.09 9.67
CA THR A 806 26.19 -4.77 10.31
C THR A 806 27.46 -4.03 9.86
N PRO A 807 27.38 -2.78 9.39
CA PRO A 807 28.56 -2.04 8.96
C PRO A 807 29.57 -2.03 10.10
N ARG A 808 30.73 -2.66 9.90
CA ARG A 808 31.88 -2.51 10.81
C ARG A 808 32.23 -1.02 10.76
N GLY A 809 32.32 -0.36 11.92
CA GLY A 809 32.54 1.08 12.05
C GLY A 809 33.85 1.62 11.46
N ASP A 810 34.59 0.82 10.68
CA ASP A 810 35.93 1.09 10.18
C ASP A 810 36.02 1.05 8.64
N GLY A 811 34.91 1.30 7.94
CA GLY A 811 34.97 1.58 6.51
C GLY A 811 35.59 2.95 6.29
N GLU A 812 36.89 3.01 5.98
CA GLU A 812 37.55 4.22 5.50
C GLU A 812 36.62 4.94 4.52
N GLU A 813 36.21 6.16 4.90
CA GLU A 813 35.51 7.07 4.01
C GLU A 813 36.42 7.29 2.80
N THR A 814 36.19 6.50 1.76
CA THR A 814 36.74 6.79 0.46
C THR A 814 36.32 8.20 0.14
N ALA A 815 37.32 9.07 -0.06
CA ALA A 815 37.15 10.52 -0.10
C ALA A 815 35.86 10.87 -0.85
N SER A 816 34.93 11.54 -0.16
CA SER A 816 33.61 11.95 -0.67
C SER A 816 33.65 12.52 -2.10
N PHE A 817 34.79 13.10 -2.47
CA PHE A 817 35.13 13.55 -3.81
C PHE A 817 35.05 12.47 -4.92
N LEU A 818 35.65 11.29 -4.75
CA LEU A 818 35.67 10.26 -5.80
C LEU A 818 34.29 9.65 -6.04
N LYS A 819 33.56 9.36 -4.95
CA LYS A 819 32.15 8.92 -5.02
C LYS A 819 31.30 9.94 -5.76
N ARG A 820 31.43 11.22 -5.40
CA ARG A 820 30.74 12.32 -6.08
C ARG A 820 31.09 12.42 -7.56
N ARG A 821 32.37 12.28 -7.93
CA ARG A 821 32.80 12.34 -9.33
C ARG A 821 32.18 11.21 -10.17
N ARG A 822 31.98 10.02 -9.62
CA ARG A 822 31.29 8.93 -10.31
C ARG A 822 29.81 9.22 -10.53
N LEU A 823 29.13 9.78 -9.53
CA LEU A 823 27.75 10.24 -9.71
C LEU A 823 27.65 11.29 -10.82
N VAL A 824 28.59 12.23 -10.89
CA VAL A 824 28.67 13.23 -11.99
C VAL A 824 28.71 12.56 -13.36
N HIS A 825 29.51 11.50 -13.52
CA HIS A 825 29.60 10.76 -14.78
C HIS A 825 28.40 9.82 -15.04
N SER A 826 27.57 9.57 -14.04
CA SER A 826 26.39 8.70 -14.14
C SER A 826 25.11 9.44 -14.53
N LEU A 827 25.12 10.78 -14.54
CA LEU A 827 23.98 11.62 -14.93
C LEU A 827 23.89 11.74 -16.45
N ASP A 828 23.38 10.69 -17.09
CA ASP A 828 23.20 10.59 -18.54
C ASP A 828 22.36 11.78 -19.08
N GLY A 829 22.86 12.42 -20.13
CA GLY A 829 22.24 13.61 -20.73
C GLY A 829 22.69 14.97 -20.16
N LEU A 830 23.53 15.00 -19.13
CA LEU A 830 24.14 16.25 -18.61
C LEU A 830 25.64 16.32 -18.91
N SER A 831 26.17 17.53 -19.08
CA SER A 831 27.62 17.73 -19.08
C SER A 831 28.18 17.47 -17.68
N PRO A 832 29.45 17.02 -17.53
CA PRO A 832 30.06 16.85 -16.21
C PRO A 832 30.04 18.12 -15.34
N LEU A 833 30.07 19.30 -15.97
CA LEU A 833 29.95 20.58 -15.27
C LEU A 833 28.53 20.75 -14.69
N ASP A 834 27.50 20.60 -15.53
CA ASP A 834 26.10 20.76 -15.10
C ASP A 834 25.70 19.72 -14.06
N ALA A 835 26.12 18.47 -14.25
CA ALA A 835 25.94 17.38 -13.31
C ALA A 835 26.56 17.70 -11.94
N ASN A 836 27.79 18.24 -11.91
CA ASN A 836 28.44 18.62 -10.66
C ASN A 836 27.78 19.83 -9.99
N ILE A 837 27.31 20.82 -10.77
CA ILE A 837 26.55 21.97 -10.25
C ILE A 837 25.23 21.50 -9.65
N LEU A 838 24.48 20.65 -10.35
CA LEU A 838 23.20 20.13 -9.88
C LEU A 838 23.36 19.36 -8.57
N LEU A 839 24.38 18.49 -8.47
CA LEU A 839 24.71 17.80 -7.23
C LEU A 839 25.10 18.77 -6.10
N SER A 840 25.88 19.83 -6.38
CA SER A 840 26.16 20.88 -5.38
C SER A 840 24.88 21.52 -4.87
N LEU A 841 23.99 21.94 -5.77
CA LEU A 841 22.74 22.59 -5.41
C LEU A 841 21.85 21.67 -4.56
N ALA A 842 21.69 20.41 -4.97
CA ALA A 842 20.92 19.41 -4.22
C ALA A 842 21.45 19.21 -2.79
N THR A 843 22.77 19.26 -2.59
CA THR A 843 23.39 19.13 -1.25
C THR A 843 23.31 20.38 -0.38
N HIS A 844 23.12 21.58 -0.96
CA HIS A 844 23.20 22.86 -0.24
C HIS A 844 21.85 23.48 0.17
N ILE A 845 20.72 22.87 -0.18
CA ILE A 845 19.36 23.41 0.08
C ILE A 845 19.00 23.55 1.58
N GLU A 846 19.84 23.11 2.51
CA GLU A 846 19.54 23.13 3.97
C GLU A 846 20.03 24.35 4.77
N SER A 847 20.69 25.36 4.19
CA SER A 847 21.18 26.50 4.97
C SER A 847 20.13 27.59 5.28
N SER A 848 18.84 27.38 4.94
CA SER A 848 17.76 28.29 5.34
C SER A 848 16.65 27.51 6.06
N PRO A 849 16.51 27.66 7.40
CA PRO A 849 15.36 27.11 8.08
C PRO A 849 14.14 27.95 7.69
N LEU A 850 13.28 27.41 6.83
CA LEU A 850 11.92 27.91 6.69
C LEU A 850 11.01 27.14 7.66
N PRO A 851 10.07 27.80 8.32
CA PRO A 851 9.22 27.17 9.31
C PRO A 851 8.38 26.05 8.66
N PRO A 852 8.15 24.93 9.35
CA PRO A 852 7.30 23.86 8.85
C PRO A 852 5.89 24.41 8.58
N VAL A 853 5.32 24.06 7.43
CA VAL A 853 3.89 24.25 7.17
C VAL A 853 3.13 23.38 8.17
N GLU A 854 2.65 24.00 9.25
CA GLU A 854 1.84 23.32 10.26
C GLU A 854 0.49 22.93 9.64
N ALA A 855 0.15 21.64 9.73
CA ALA A 855 -1.20 21.19 9.45
C ALA A 855 -2.17 21.84 10.46
N PRO A 856 -3.31 22.41 10.01
CA PRO A 856 -4.21 23.16 10.89
C PRO A 856 -4.83 22.25 11.95
N VAL A 857 -4.46 22.51 13.20
CA VAL A 857 -5.03 21.91 14.41
C VAL A 857 -6.49 22.35 14.55
N ALA A 858 -7.38 21.40 14.83
CA ALA A 858 -8.77 21.66 15.16
C ALA A 858 -8.89 22.20 16.60
N VAL A 859 -9.33 23.45 16.75
CA VAL A 859 -9.57 24.12 18.04
C VAL A 859 -10.81 23.54 18.73
N SER A 860 -10.70 23.26 20.03
CA SER A 860 -11.84 22.91 20.91
C SER A 860 -12.57 24.16 21.43
N PRO A 861 -13.87 24.12 21.76
CA PRO A 861 -14.63 25.29 22.21
C PRO A 861 -14.28 25.76 23.65
N PRO A 862 -14.62 27.00 24.03
CA PRO A 862 -14.05 27.68 25.21
C PRO A 862 -14.82 27.43 26.51
N GLU A 863 -14.09 27.35 27.63
CA GLU A 863 -14.52 27.81 28.96
C GLU A 863 -13.44 28.74 29.55
N ALA A 864 -13.86 29.78 30.27
CA ALA A 864 -13.09 30.96 30.70
C ALA A 864 -12.36 30.78 32.08
N PRO A 865 -11.76 31.82 32.70
CA PRO A 865 -10.35 32.22 32.58
C PRO A 865 -9.53 32.11 33.90
N GLU A 866 -8.22 31.81 33.83
CA GLU A 866 -7.17 32.48 34.65
C GLU A 866 -5.72 32.08 34.26
N ALA A 867 -4.91 33.12 33.96
CA ALA A 867 -3.45 33.32 34.07
C ALA A 867 -2.39 32.34 33.46
N ILE A 868 -1.92 32.73 32.26
CA ILE A 868 -0.53 32.84 31.72
C ILE A 868 0.52 31.74 32.09
N SER A 869 0.83 30.88 31.11
CA SER A 869 2.15 30.86 30.41
C SER A 869 2.05 30.04 29.11
N GLU A 870 2.57 30.60 28.00
CA GLU A 870 2.52 30.06 26.64
C GLU A 870 3.25 28.72 26.46
N PRO A 871 2.77 27.81 25.57
CA PRO A 871 3.62 26.77 24.99
C PRO A 871 3.67 26.81 23.46
N ARG A 872 4.90 26.65 22.94
CA ARG A 872 5.24 26.32 21.56
C ARG A 872 5.02 24.82 21.31
N GLN A 873 4.36 24.46 20.20
CA GLN A 873 4.46 23.19 19.45
C GLN A 873 4.64 21.89 20.26
N THR A 874 3.67 21.53 21.13
CA THR A 874 3.72 20.28 21.94
C THR A 874 2.52 19.34 21.77
N GLU A 875 1.61 19.59 20.82
CA GLU A 875 0.28 18.94 20.88
C GLU A 875 0.25 17.48 20.39
N HIS A 876 1.22 17.01 19.58
CA HIS A 876 1.35 15.58 19.30
C HIS A 876 1.96 14.80 20.48
N PHE A 877 2.80 15.45 21.30
CA PHE A 877 3.48 14.84 22.45
C PHE A 877 2.63 14.87 23.73
N VAL A 878 1.81 15.89 23.94
CA VAL A 878 0.89 16.00 25.09
C VAL A 878 -0.31 15.05 24.95
N TYR A 879 -0.82 14.82 23.74
CA TYR A 879 -1.83 13.77 23.50
C TYR A 879 -1.28 12.36 23.81
N LEU A 880 -0.02 12.09 23.46
CA LEU A 880 0.70 10.84 23.80
C LEU A 880 0.93 10.70 25.33
N LEU A 881 1.26 11.78 26.03
CA LEU A 881 1.45 11.80 27.49
C LEU A 881 0.13 11.64 28.28
N LEU A 882 -0.94 12.31 27.86
CA LEU A 882 -2.26 12.22 28.52
C LEU A 882 -2.94 10.87 28.26
N ARG A 883 -2.71 10.25 27.09
CA ARG A 883 -3.17 8.87 26.80
C ARG A 883 -2.34 7.83 27.57
N GLN A 884 -1.01 8.00 27.68
CA GLN A 884 -0.15 7.17 28.53
C GLN A 884 -0.53 7.25 30.02
N ALA A 885 -0.86 8.45 30.53
CA ALA A 885 -1.30 8.66 31.92
C ALA A 885 -2.64 7.96 32.22
N ARG A 886 -3.58 7.94 31.27
CA ARG A 886 -4.86 7.19 31.38
C ARG A 886 -4.69 5.67 31.34
N THR A 887 -3.74 5.14 30.57
CA THR A 887 -3.41 3.70 30.56
C THR A 887 -2.64 3.25 31.81
N ARG A 888 -1.75 4.09 32.37
CA ARG A 888 -1.04 3.79 33.62
C ARG A 888 -1.96 3.81 34.84
N SER A 889 -2.92 4.74 34.90
CA SER A 889 -3.92 4.80 35.98
C SER A 889 -4.93 3.63 35.92
N LYS A 890 -5.35 3.17 34.73
CA LYS A 890 -6.16 1.94 34.59
C LYS A 890 -5.39 0.65 34.96
N ARG A 891 -4.09 0.56 34.64
CA ARG A 891 -3.23 -0.57 35.07
C ARG A 891 -2.98 -0.57 36.59
N PHE A 892 -2.82 0.61 37.21
CA PHE A 892 -2.64 0.74 38.66
C PHE A 892 -3.92 0.38 39.44
N ILE A 893 -5.10 0.84 38.98
CA ILE A 893 -6.40 0.47 39.57
C ILE A 893 -6.72 -1.02 39.36
N GLY A 894 -6.34 -1.59 38.20
CA GLY A 894 -6.48 -3.02 37.92
C GLY A 894 -5.52 -3.92 38.75
N ALA A 895 -4.35 -3.41 39.12
CA ALA A 895 -3.40 -4.10 40.00
C ALA A 895 -3.82 -4.03 41.48
N MET A 896 -4.40 -2.91 41.94
CA MET A 896 -4.97 -2.82 43.29
C MET A 896 -6.19 -3.73 43.48
N ARG A 897 -7.08 -3.85 42.49
CA ARG A 897 -8.24 -4.77 42.56
C ARG A 897 -7.86 -6.26 42.58
N ARG A 898 -6.68 -6.63 42.07
CA ARG A 898 -6.14 -7.99 42.12
C ARG A 898 -5.37 -8.33 43.41
N ARG A 899 -5.01 -7.32 44.21
CA ARG A 899 -4.44 -7.51 45.56
C ARG A 899 -5.47 -7.39 46.69
N LEU A 900 -6.67 -6.92 46.38
CA LEU A 900 -7.81 -6.78 47.31
C LEU A 900 -8.87 -7.89 47.13
N ARG A 901 -8.58 -8.89 46.30
CA ARG A 901 -9.23 -10.20 46.23
C ARG A 901 -8.18 -11.24 46.56
#